data_AF-A0A1A8T4N4-F1
#
_entry.id   AF-A0A1A8T4N4-F1
#
_cell.length_a   1.000
_cell.length_b   1.000
_cell.length_c   1.000
_cell.angle_alpha   90.00
_cell.angle_beta   90.00
_cell.angle_gamma   90.00
#
_symmetry.space_group_name_H-M   'P 1'
#
loop_
_entity.id
_entity.type
_entity.pdbx_description
1 polymer ?
#
loop_
_entity_poly.entity_id
_entity_poly.type
_entity_poly.pdbx_seq_one_letter_code
_entity_poly.pdbx_strand_id
1 'polypeptide(L)'
;MGRCCTQLNNKVEVAEYFGTQGEFTGLTLAQMQAALSGVTNDDATVTAKKAAIDAGNLEGVGSNGQSFTLTFGTDVLTGTTGSDTFTAGVVNDGAGTLVNSMEDADIIDGGEGSDTLNITTLGGTIQSSISNVEVINVRNITADSTVDFADVSGAEQVWNSASSAGRTLTYTNADIDATFGVKNTLSETDIDTFEDVTGTADELKLALSSAGSSTTDAVVSSSTDSGDIEAMSIALTGENFADVSAFDAIETLTITGTGSLEAVVDATALETLAAGSLTSNLDVDLSAASAAELNVATGAGDDRVVLDGDLFVAGHDEIVVDLGAGSNTLALTNMDTHTAINGLVFDVADFTGVEAVELTDAIVLGGAATLDFDGIEVSSLTVGGAVTGAANTLTVDNTATTLAVDVTAAVGGAMDTVTIDFATAADLSIDAGADIEGTTIDGDDLTSVAIDVTEDGVSVGGAATVDILGQDDADADLLTSVSLTDSSDAGDAAYDVSLTDAVLVDTISFAGGEATDFTVDVSGTAFDGAVTVNIGDFGVDAEGNTAGGLSYTSDDTNGVRETFVFTGTNIGDVTIAASSFTAGVGATADRLDFSSFAGVTDLDDLSIELVGGNTVITAADSQFDGTITVTGVDLTTDTLNFIV
;
A
#
# COMPACT_ATOMS: atom_id res chain seq x y z
N MET A 1 70.67 38.58 -16.10
CA MET A 1 69.87 37.86 -15.08
C MET A 1 70.38 36.44 -14.97
N GLY A 2 70.37 35.82 -13.79
CA GLY A 2 70.70 34.40 -13.66
C GLY A 2 69.57 33.52 -14.20
N ARG A 3 69.87 32.29 -14.64
CA ARG A 3 68.88 31.35 -15.23
C ARG A 3 67.66 31.12 -14.32
N CYS A 4 67.85 31.11 -13.00
CA CYS A 4 66.75 31.00 -12.03
C CYS A 4 65.83 32.22 -12.03
N CYS A 5 66.37 33.44 -12.19
CA CYS A 5 65.55 34.65 -12.30
C CYS A 5 64.71 34.63 -13.58
N THR A 6 65.27 34.15 -14.69
CA THR A 6 64.53 34.00 -15.95
C THR A 6 63.41 32.97 -15.83
N GLN A 7 63.67 31.80 -15.25
CA GLN A 7 62.63 30.78 -15.02
C GLN A 7 61.50 31.30 -14.12
N LEU A 8 61.83 32.05 -13.07
CA LEU A 8 60.80 32.63 -12.19
C LEU A 8 59.92 33.63 -12.95
N ASN A 9 60.51 34.53 -13.75
CA ASN A 9 59.77 35.47 -14.57
C ASN A 9 58.87 34.75 -15.60
N ASN A 10 59.39 33.70 -16.24
CA ASN A 10 58.64 32.90 -17.20
C ASN A 10 57.43 32.21 -16.54
N LYS A 11 57.58 31.71 -15.30
CA LYS A 11 56.46 31.16 -14.52
C LYS A 11 55.44 32.21 -14.13
N VAL A 12 55.87 33.40 -13.73
CA VAL A 12 54.96 34.53 -13.44
C VAL A 12 54.18 34.91 -14.69
N GLU A 13 54.84 35.00 -15.84
CA GLU A 13 54.18 35.33 -17.11
C GLU A 13 53.11 34.30 -17.51
N VAL A 14 53.40 33.01 -17.39
CA VAL A 14 52.40 31.95 -17.65
C VAL A 14 51.26 32.00 -16.62
N ALA A 15 51.55 32.28 -15.34
CA ALA A 15 50.53 32.39 -14.29
C ALA A 15 49.59 33.58 -14.51
N GLU A 16 50.13 34.74 -14.86
CA GLU A 16 49.34 35.93 -15.21
C GLU A 16 48.49 35.68 -16.46
N TYR A 17 49.06 35.00 -17.47
CA TYR A 17 48.33 34.63 -18.67
C TYR A 17 47.17 33.67 -18.35
N PHE A 18 47.44 32.60 -17.60
CA PHE A 18 46.43 31.66 -17.13
C PHE A 18 45.29 32.35 -16.35
N GLY A 19 45.62 33.26 -15.41
CA GLY A 19 44.62 33.96 -14.61
C GLY A 19 43.85 35.07 -15.34
N THR A 20 44.25 35.46 -16.55
CA THR A 20 43.58 36.52 -17.33
C THR A 20 42.97 36.06 -18.65
N GLN A 21 43.44 34.95 -19.21
CA GLN A 21 43.01 34.40 -20.50
C GLN A 21 42.50 32.94 -20.40
N GLY A 22 42.77 32.23 -19.29
CA GLY A 22 42.25 30.89 -19.09
C GLY A 22 40.78 30.93 -18.71
N GLU A 23 39.88 30.50 -19.60
CA GLU A 23 38.46 30.31 -19.32
C GLU A 23 38.20 28.95 -18.65
N PHE A 24 38.93 28.66 -17.58
CA PHE A 24 38.75 27.42 -16.82
C PHE A 24 37.91 27.69 -15.56
N THR A 25 36.85 26.91 -15.37
CA THR A 25 36.04 26.91 -14.14
C THR A 25 36.28 25.61 -13.37
N GLY A 26 36.14 25.63 -12.04
CA GLY A 26 36.14 24.39 -11.23
C GLY A 26 37.49 23.69 -11.01
N LEU A 27 38.63 24.30 -11.37
CA LEU A 27 39.93 23.63 -11.25
C LEU A 27 40.36 23.37 -9.79
N THR A 28 40.98 22.21 -9.57
CA THR A 28 41.68 21.91 -8.33
C THR A 28 43.02 22.68 -8.23
N LEU A 29 43.54 22.80 -7.01
CA LEU A 29 44.85 23.42 -6.79
C LEU A 29 45.99 22.69 -7.55
N ALA A 30 45.92 21.36 -7.64
CA ALA A 30 46.91 20.56 -8.37
C ALA A 30 46.87 20.87 -9.88
N GLN A 31 45.67 21.01 -10.45
CA GLN A 31 45.44 21.39 -11.84
C GLN A 31 45.95 22.79 -12.16
N MET A 32 45.67 23.76 -11.28
CA MET A 32 46.22 25.12 -11.41
C MET A 32 47.75 25.13 -11.33
N GLN A 33 48.36 24.27 -10.51
CA GLN A 33 49.81 24.15 -10.42
C GLN A 33 50.43 23.49 -11.66
N ALA A 34 49.72 22.58 -12.32
CA ALA A 34 50.15 21.91 -13.54
C ALA A 34 50.32 22.89 -14.72
N ALA A 35 49.55 23.99 -14.74
CA ALA A 35 49.72 25.09 -15.69
C ALA A 35 51.13 25.70 -15.67
N LEU A 36 51.81 25.64 -14.52
CA LEU A 36 53.16 26.19 -14.31
C LEU A 36 54.26 25.11 -14.32
N SER A 37 53.88 23.84 -14.42
CA SER A 37 54.82 22.72 -14.54
C SER A 37 55.55 22.77 -15.88
N GLY A 38 56.81 22.34 -15.94
CA GLY A 38 57.60 22.33 -17.19
C GLY A 38 58.05 23.70 -17.72
N VAL A 39 57.61 24.83 -17.14
CA VAL A 39 58.12 26.17 -17.49
C VAL A 39 59.57 26.32 -17.01
N THR A 40 60.50 26.58 -17.94
CA THR A 40 61.94 26.68 -17.68
C THR A 40 62.47 28.08 -17.94
N ASN A 41 63.81 28.25 -17.90
CA ASN A 41 64.47 29.51 -18.27
C ASN A 41 64.53 29.76 -19.80
N ASP A 42 63.89 28.89 -20.60
CA ASP A 42 63.75 29.00 -22.05
C ASP A 42 62.37 29.58 -22.40
N ASP A 43 62.35 30.65 -23.18
CA ASP A 43 61.14 31.36 -23.59
C ASP A 43 60.21 30.48 -24.46
N ALA A 44 60.76 29.47 -25.15
CA ALA A 44 59.95 28.51 -25.89
C ALA A 44 58.96 27.75 -25.00
N THR A 45 59.32 27.51 -23.72
CA THR A 45 58.43 26.84 -22.76
C THR A 45 57.26 27.73 -22.31
N VAL A 46 57.41 29.06 -22.34
CA VAL A 46 56.32 30.02 -22.09
C VAL A 46 55.35 30.01 -23.25
N THR A 47 55.85 30.12 -24.48
CA THR A 47 55.02 30.07 -25.69
C THR A 47 54.22 28.77 -25.77
N ALA A 48 54.86 27.63 -25.49
CA ALA A 48 54.19 26.33 -25.47
C ALA A 48 53.07 26.27 -24.42
N LYS A 49 53.30 26.79 -23.20
CA LYS A 49 52.26 26.78 -22.16
C LYS A 49 51.12 27.76 -22.42
N LYS A 50 51.40 28.93 -23.00
CA LYS A 50 50.33 29.85 -23.41
C LYS A 50 49.46 29.25 -24.52
N ALA A 51 50.07 28.61 -25.51
CA ALA A 51 49.33 27.89 -26.55
C ALA A 51 48.50 26.72 -25.97
N ALA A 52 49.03 26.02 -24.97
CA ALA A 52 48.29 24.99 -24.24
C ALA A 52 47.09 25.56 -23.46
N ILE A 53 47.26 26.71 -22.81
CA ILE A 53 46.18 27.44 -22.11
C ILE A 53 45.10 27.89 -23.11
N ASP A 54 45.50 28.47 -24.24
CA ASP A 54 44.57 28.92 -25.29
C ASP A 54 43.80 27.76 -25.93
N ALA A 55 44.45 26.60 -26.04
CA ALA A 55 43.85 25.39 -26.58
C ALA A 55 43.02 24.61 -25.54
N GLY A 56 42.95 25.06 -24.28
CA GLY A 56 42.32 24.30 -23.20
C GLY A 56 43.03 22.99 -22.84
N ASN A 57 44.23 22.74 -23.37
CA ASN A 57 44.97 21.49 -23.29
C ASN A 57 46.15 21.61 -22.33
N LEU A 58 45.86 21.89 -21.07
CA LEU A 58 46.86 21.90 -20.02
C LEU A 58 47.08 20.47 -19.53
N GLU A 59 48.30 19.96 -19.59
CA GLU A 59 48.63 18.65 -18.99
C GLU A 59 48.08 18.55 -17.55
N GLY A 60 47.21 17.57 -17.32
CA GLY A 60 46.55 17.33 -16.02
C GLY A 60 45.26 18.12 -15.78
N VAL A 61 44.87 19.00 -16.70
CA VAL A 61 43.57 19.67 -16.74
C VAL A 61 42.84 19.11 -17.96
N GLY A 62 41.90 18.19 -17.75
CA GLY A 62 41.08 17.67 -18.85
C GLY A 62 40.48 18.83 -19.64
N SER A 63 40.40 18.68 -20.96
CA SER A 63 39.65 19.60 -21.81
C SER A 63 38.24 19.77 -21.24
N ASN A 64 37.68 20.99 -21.30
CA ASN A 64 36.25 21.14 -21.05
C ASN A 64 35.50 20.24 -22.04
N GLY A 65 34.57 19.43 -21.55
CA GLY A 65 33.72 18.61 -22.40
C GLY A 65 32.97 19.47 -23.43
N GLN A 66 32.73 18.89 -24.59
CA GLN A 66 32.08 19.50 -25.75
C GLN A 66 30.72 18.86 -26.02
N SER A 67 29.98 19.46 -26.96
CA SER A 67 28.74 18.89 -27.46
C SER A 67 28.82 18.69 -28.96
N PHE A 68 28.47 17.50 -29.42
CA PHE A 68 28.42 17.11 -30.81
C PHE A 68 26.97 16.78 -31.20
N THR A 69 26.61 17.10 -32.44
CA THR A 69 25.28 16.78 -32.98
C THR A 69 25.46 16.03 -34.27
N LEU A 70 24.84 14.85 -34.37
CA LEU A 70 24.84 14.06 -35.57
C LEU A 70 23.95 14.72 -36.63
N THR A 71 24.29 14.47 -37.89
CA THR A 71 23.62 14.98 -39.07
C THR A 71 23.04 13.84 -39.88
N PHE A 72 22.40 14.14 -41.01
CA PHE A 72 21.99 13.08 -41.93
C PHE A 72 23.19 12.66 -42.78
N GLY A 73 23.42 11.35 -42.92
CA GLY A 73 24.60 10.79 -43.55
C GLY A 73 25.65 10.38 -42.52
N THR A 74 26.74 9.76 -43.01
CA THR A 74 27.83 9.26 -42.18
C THR A 74 28.54 10.35 -41.37
N ASP A 75 28.55 10.19 -40.06
CA ASP A 75 29.32 10.95 -39.10
C ASP A 75 30.49 10.13 -38.51
N VAL A 76 31.63 10.78 -38.30
CA VAL A 76 32.78 10.21 -37.58
C VAL A 76 33.20 11.23 -36.53
N LEU A 77 32.80 10.99 -35.29
CA LEU A 77 32.94 11.92 -34.19
C LEU A 77 33.84 11.32 -33.11
N THR A 78 34.81 12.09 -32.66
CA THR A 78 35.66 11.76 -31.51
C THR A 78 35.57 12.89 -30.51
N GLY A 79 35.26 12.55 -29.26
CA GLY A 79 35.24 13.48 -28.15
C GLY A 79 36.65 13.84 -27.68
N THR A 80 36.74 14.25 -26.43
CA THR A 80 37.88 14.94 -25.85
C THR A 80 38.44 14.15 -24.67
N THR A 81 38.98 14.85 -23.67
CA THR A 81 39.46 14.27 -22.40
C THR A 81 38.59 14.66 -21.20
N GLY A 82 37.43 15.29 -21.45
CA GLY A 82 36.45 15.66 -20.43
C GLY A 82 35.06 15.31 -20.90
N SER A 83 34.06 15.35 -20.00
CA SER A 83 32.70 14.86 -20.26
C SER A 83 31.98 15.48 -21.46
N ASP A 84 31.98 14.76 -22.58
CA ASP A 84 31.37 15.13 -23.84
C ASP A 84 29.90 14.69 -23.93
N THR A 85 29.13 15.36 -24.80
CA THR A 85 27.74 15.01 -25.08
C THR A 85 27.49 14.90 -26.57
N PHE A 86 27.04 13.74 -27.02
CA PHE A 86 26.61 13.47 -28.39
C PHE A 86 25.08 13.52 -28.43
N THR A 87 24.52 14.14 -29.48
CA THR A 87 23.08 14.22 -29.69
C THR A 87 22.75 13.72 -31.09
N ALA A 88 22.03 12.61 -31.16
CA ALA A 88 21.41 12.10 -32.35
C ALA A 88 19.89 12.33 -32.28
N GLY A 89 19.36 13.10 -33.22
CA GLY A 89 17.96 13.51 -33.21
C GLY A 89 17.24 13.16 -34.50
N VAL A 90 16.01 13.65 -34.61
CA VAL A 90 15.27 13.61 -35.86
C VAL A 90 15.60 14.85 -36.68
N VAL A 91 16.20 14.65 -37.85
CA VAL A 91 16.70 15.71 -38.74
C VAL A 91 16.03 15.65 -40.12
N ASN A 92 16.24 16.69 -40.93
CA ASN A 92 15.77 16.70 -42.31
C ASN A 92 16.83 16.09 -43.24
N ASP A 93 16.44 15.18 -44.12
CA ASP A 93 17.30 14.56 -45.13
C ASP A 93 17.79 15.53 -46.25
N GLY A 94 17.40 16.80 -46.18
CA GLY A 94 17.65 17.81 -47.20
C GLY A 94 16.65 17.77 -48.37
N ALA A 95 15.79 16.75 -48.44
CA ALA A 95 14.68 16.62 -49.39
C ALA A 95 13.31 16.93 -48.76
N GLY A 96 13.26 17.26 -47.46
CA GLY A 96 12.04 17.60 -46.75
C GLY A 96 11.48 16.48 -45.87
N THR A 97 12.11 15.30 -45.85
CA THR A 97 11.69 14.15 -45.03
C THR A 97 12.38 14.21 -43.68
N LEU A 98 11.65 13.85 -42.61
CA LEU A 98 12.25 13.64 -41.30
C LEU A 98 12.84 12.23 -41.24
N VAL A 99 14.08 12.12 -40.79
CA VAL A 99 14.86 10.88 -40.67
C VAL A 99 15.65 10.89 -39.36
N ASN A 100 16.07 9.72 -38.90
CA ASN A 100 17.03 9.63 -37.79
C ASN A 100 18.37 10.20 -38.27
N SER A 101 19.05 10.98 -37.42
CA SER A 101 20.42 11.42 -37.68
C SER A 101 21.46 10.37 -37.29
N MET A 102 21.03 9.28 -36.66
CA MET A 102 21.89 8.13 -36.35
C MET A 102 21.62 7.06 -37.39
N GLU A 103 22.66 6.67 -38.10
CA GLU A 103 22.64 5.68 -39.17
C GLU A 103 23.74 4.64 -38.96
N ASP A 104 23.62 3.49 -39.62
CA ASP A 104 24.52 2.35 -39.38
C ASP A 104 26.00 2.62 -39.75
N ALA A 105 26.25 3.68 -40.50
CA ALA A 105 27.60 4.07 -40.91
C ALA A 105 28.32 4.97 -39.89
N ASP A 106 27.62 5.43 -38.85
CA ASP A 106 28.16 6.38 -37.89
C ASP A 106 29.16 5.74 -36.94
N ILE A 107 30.21 6.50 -36.61
CA ILE A 107 31.27 6.10 -35.67
C ILE A 107 31.40 7.18 -34.60
N ILE A 108 31.18 6.80 -33.35
CA ILE A 108 31.30 7.66 -32.18
C ILE A 108 32.36 7.08 -31.23
N ASP A 109 33.31 7.92 -30.85
CA ASP A 109 34.29 7.65 -29.80
C ASP A 109 34.20 8.78 -28.77
N GLY A 110 33.78 8.52 -27.52
CA GLY A 110 33.68 9.60 -26.53
C GLY A 110 35.02 10.15 -26.06
N GLY A 111 36.10 9.39 -26.21
CA GLY A 111 37.43 9.79 -25.75
C GLY A 111 37.70 9.39 -24.29
N GLU A 112 38.42 10.23 -23.55
CA GLU A 112 38.50 10.07 -22.09
C GLU A 112 37.46 10.98 -21.45
N GLY A 113 36.79 10.53 -20.39
CA GLY A 113 35.76 11.36 -19.77
C GLY A 113 34.68 10.51 -19.14
N SER A 114 33.56 11.16 -18.86
CA SER A 114 32.28 10.48 -18.64
C SER A 114 31.33 11.10 -19.65
N ASP A 115 31.10 10.36 -20.73
CA ASP A 115 30.52 10.84 -21.97
C ASP A 115 29.08 10.34 -22.10
N THR A 116 28.25 11.13 -22.77
CA THR A 116 26.81 10.84 -22.89
C THR A 116 26.34 10.91 -24.33
N LEU A 117 25.65 9.89 -24.82
CA LEU A 117 24.90 9.91 -26.07
C LEU A 117 23.40 10.03 -25.79
N ASN A 118 22.73 10.95 -26.49
CA ASN A 118 21.29 11.13 -26.46
C ASN A 118 20.71 10.85 -27.84
N ILE A 119 19.79 9.89 -27.93
CA ILE A 119 19.16 9.39 -29.15
C ILE A 119 17.67 9.74 -29.10
N THR A 120 17.15 10.32 -30.17
CA THR A 120 15.70 10.41 -30.43
C THR A 120 15.44 9.80 -31.80
N THR A 121 14.55 8.82 -31.86
CA THR A 121 14.31 8.00 -33.06
C THR A 121 12.85 8.00 -33.49
N LEU A 122 12.62 7.88 -34.80
CA LEU A 122 11.31 7.70 -35.43
C LEU A 122 10.89 6.22 -35.54
N GLY A 123 11.64 5.30 -34.93
CA GLY A 123 11.44 3.84 -35.05
C GLY A 123 12.53 3.16 -35.87
N GLY A 124 12.46 1.83 -35.92
CA GLY A 124 13.38 0.97 -36.68
C GLY A 124 14.66 0.60 -35.90
N THR A 125 15.59 -0.04 -36.59
CA THR A 125 16.86 -0.53 -36.01
C THR A 125 17.98 0.49 -36.19
N ILE A 126 18.75 0.72 -35.13
CA ILE A 126 19.95 1.55 -35.12
C ILE A 126 21.15 0.65 -34.83
N GLN A 127 22.11 0.56 -35.74
CA GLN A 127 23.33 -0.23 -35.58
C GLN A 127 24.59 0.60 -35.89
N SER A 128 25.01 1.45 -34.95
CA SER A 128 26.21 2.31 -35.11
C SER A 128 27.40 1.80 -34.30
N SER A 129 28.63 2.17 -34.69
CA SER A 129 29.82 1.86 -33.89
C SER A 129 30.02 2.92 -32.81
N ILE A 130 29.95 2.50 -31.53
CA ILE A 130 30.12 3.40 -30.37
C ILE A 130 31.22 2.85 -29.46
N SER A 131 32.11 3.73 -29.01
CA SER A 131 33.15 3.40 -28.04
C SER A 131 33.34 4.52 -27.03
N ASN A 132 33.74 4.18 -25.81
CA ASN A 132 34.04 5.13 -24.74
C ASN A 132 32.89 6.14 -24.51
N VAL A 133 31.65 5.67 -24.53
CA VAL A 133 30.47 6.47 -24.16
C VAL A 133 29.76 5.75 -23.04
N GLU A 134 29.86 6.28 -21.82
CA GLU A 134 29.41 5.58 -20.61
C GLU A 134 27.90 5.61 -20.44
N VAL A 135 27.21 6.67 -20.91
CA VAL A 135 25.75 6.81 -20.75
C VAL A 135 25.06 6.96 -22.10
N ILE A 136 24.22 6.01 -22.47
CA ILE A 136 23.40 6.06 -23.69
C ILE A 136 21.94 6.26 -23.28
N ASN A 137 21.29 7.29 -23.82
CA ASN A 137 19.88 7.57 -23.57
C ASN A 137 19.09 7.47 -24.86
N VAL A 138 18.09 6.61 -24.92
CA VAL A 138 17.10 6.59 -26.00
C VAL A 138 15.83 7.24 -25.48
N ARG A 139 15.34 8.26 -26.19
CA ARG A 139 14.33 9.16 -25.66
C ARG A 139 13.14 9.34 -26.59
N ASN A 140 11.96 9.51 -25.98
CA ASN A 140 10.73 9.91 -26.66
C ASN A 140 10.39 9.02 -27.87
N ILE A 141 10.49 7.69 -27.74
CA ILE A 141 10.13 6.83 -28.87
C ILE A 141 8.63 6.98 -29.17
N THR A 142 8.30 7.18 -30.44
CA THR A 142 6.91 7.27 -30.92
C THR A 142 6.51 6.07 -31.78
N ALA A 143 7.45 5.18 -32.04
CA ALA A 143 7.29 3.92 -32.77
C ALA A 143 8.29 2.91 -32.22
N ASP A 144 8.00 1.63 -32.40
CA ASP A 144 8.87 0.56 -31.93
C ASP A 144 10.26 0.72 -32.55
N SER A 145 11.27 0.56 -31.71
CA SER A 145 12.67 0.87 -32.03
C SER A 145 13.58 -0.21 -31.49
N THR A 146 14.67 -0.48 -32.20
CA THR A 146 15.73 -1.39 -31.76
C THR A 146 17.06 -0.65 -31.78
N VAL A 147 17.84 -0.76 -30.71
CA VAL A 147 19.24 -0.31 -30.69
C VAL A 147 20.11 -1.54 -30.54
N ASP A 148 20.97 -1.78 -31.53
CA ASP A 148 21.89 -2.91 -31.54
C ASP A 148 23.23 -2.50 -30.92
N PHE A 149 23.59 -3.18 -29.84
CA PHE A 149 24.81 -2.97 -29.06
C PHE A 149 25.98 -3.85 -29.51
N ALA A 150 25.84 -4.63 -30.59
CA ALA A 150 26.89 -5.53 -31.08
C ALA A 150 28.24 -4.82 -31.37
N ASP A 151 28.19 -3.55 -31.79
CA ASP A 151 29.37 -2.71 -32.05
C ASP A 151 29.51 -1.55 -31.05
N VAL A 152 28.97 -1.72 -29.84
CA VAL A 152 29.04 -0.76 -28.72
C VAL A 152 30.01 -1.28 -27.66
N SER A 153 30.87 -0.41 -27.14
CA SER A 153 31.80 -0.74 -26.05
C SER A 153 31.95 0.42 -25.07
N GLY A 154 32.08 0.09 -23.77
CA GLY A 154 32.24 1.08 -22.70
C GLY A 154 30.93 1.71 -22.20
N ALA A 155 29.77 1.26 -22.68
CA ALA A 155 28.49 1.68 -22.11
C ALA A 155 28.33 1.09 -20.71
N GLU A 156 28.20 1.95 -19.71
CA GLU A 156 27.96 1.56 -18.31
C GLU A 156 26.46 1.68 -17.96
N GLN A 157 25.74 2.57 -18.65
CA GLN A 157 24.32 2.81 -18.44
C GLN A 157 23.57 3.02 -19.76
N VAL A 158 22.41 2.37 -19.89
CA VAL A 158 21.54 2.49 -21.05
C VAL A 158 20.13 2.84 -20.58
N TRP A 159 19.57 3.94 -21.07
CA TRP A 159 18.31 4.49 -20.55
C TRP A 159 17.20 4.56 -21.60
N ASN A 160 16.02 4.04 -21.27
CA ASN A 160 14.76 4.35 -21.94
C ASN A 160 14.08 5.52 -21.22
N SER A 161 14.01 6.69 -21.86
CA SER A 161 13.52 7.92 -21.22
C SER A 161 12.34 8.58 -21.95
N ALA A 162 11.30 8.94 -21.21
CA ALA A 162 10.16 9.71 -21.72
C ALA A 162 9.43 9.03 -22.89
N SER A 163 9.49 7.70 -22.98
CA SER A 163 8.86 6.92 -24.03
C SER A 163 7.38 6.67 -23.73
N SER A 164 6.54 6.77 -24.77
CA SER A 164 5.08 6.71 -24.64
C SER A 164 4.54 5.29 -24.56
N ALA A 165 3.40 5.11 -23.88
CA ALA A 165 2.75 3.81 -23.70
C ALA A 165 2.44 3.07 -25.01
N GLY A 166 2.47 1.73 -24.93
CA GLY A 166 2.14 0.83 -26.04
C GLY A 166 3.18 0.81 -27.16
N ARG A 167 4.42 1.24 -26.89
CA ARG A 167 5.60 1.12 -27.76
C ARG A 167 6.59 0.16 -27.10
N THR A 168 7.47 -0.44 -27.90
CA THR A 168 8.60 -1.24 -27.40
C THR A 168 9.93 -0.65 -27.86
N LEU A 169 10.84 -0.45 -26.91
CA LEU A 169 12.26 -0.20 -27.20
C LEU A 169 13.04 -1.46 -26.87
N THR A 170 13.62 -2.08 -27.90
CA THR A 170 14.49 -3.24 -27.73
C THR A 170 15.95 -2.82 -27.74
N TYR A 171 16.72 -3.27 -26.76
CA TYR A 171 18.18 -3.30 -26.79
C TYR A 171 18.60 -4.72 -27.17
N THR A 172 19.35 -4.89 -28.25
CA THR A 172 19.89 -6.21 -28.63
C THR A 172 21.38 -6.26 -28.46
N ASN A 173 21.92 -7.42 -28.07
CA ASN A 173 23.34 -7.63 -27.82
C ASN A 173 23.89 -6.67 -26.74
N ALA A 174 23.04 -6.27 -25.79
CA ALA A 174 23.45 -5.36 -24.73
C ALA A 174 24.37 -6.06 -23.73
N ASP A 175 25.32 -5.31 -23.16
CA ASP A 175 26.20 -5.84 -22.13
C ASP A 175 25.43 -5.98 -20.80
N ILE A 176 25.33 -7.20 -20.26
CA ILE A 176 24.62 -7.46 -19.00
C ILE A 176 25.25 -6.74 -17.81
N ASP A 177 26.55 -6.41 -17.88
CA ASP A 177 27.22 -5.65 -16.82
C ASP A 177 26.72 -4.20 -16.71
N ALA A 178 26.09 -3.67 -17.77
CA ALA A 178 25.53 -2.32 -17.78
C ALA A 178 24.27 -2.20 -16.90
N THR A 179 23.99 -1.00 -16.41
CA THR A 179 22.71 -0.69 -15.75
C THR A 179 21.69 -0.21 -16.76
N PHE A 180 20.55 -0.87 -16.83
CA PHE A 180 19.44 -0.51 -17.70
C PHE A 180 18.44 0.37 -16.94
N GLY A 181 18.26 1.59 -17.43
CA GLY A 181 17.46 2.60 -16.77
C GLY A 181 16.11 2.83 -17.45
N VAL A 182 15.05 2.98 -16.67
CA VAL A 182 13.72 3.37 -17.16
C VAL A 182 13.30 4.66 -16.47
N LYS A 183 13.06 5.72 -17.25
CA LYS A 183 12.86 7.06 -16.70
C LYS A 183 11.71 7.82 -17.34
N ASN A 184 10.69 8.20 -16.55
CA ASN A 184 9.49 8.88 -17.06
C ASN A 184 8.86 8.13 -18.25
N THR A 185 8.91 6.81 -18.25
CA THR A 185 8.57 5.96 -19.39
C THR A 185 7.36 5.11 -19.05
N LEU A 186 6.42 5.02 -20.00
CA LEU A 186 5.24 4.14 -19.93
C LEU A 186 5.31 3.02 -20.99
N SER A 187 6.39 2.95 -21.75
CA SER A 187 6.61 1.97 -22.82
C SER A 187 7.25 0.70 -22.27
N GLU A 188 7.24 -0.36 -23.07
CA GLU A 188 8.04 -1.55 -22.82
C GLU A 188 9.53 -1.26 -23.10
N THR A 189 10.40 -1.80 -22.26
CA THR A 189 11.86 -1.84 -22.43
C THR A 189 12.29 -3.30 -22.48
N ASP A 190 12.62 -3.75 -23.69
CA ASP A 190 12.98 -5.14 -23.99
C ASP A 190 14.51 -5.23 -24.05
N ILE A 191 15.10 -6.04 -23.16
CA ILE A 191 16.54 -6.12 -22.91
C ILE A 191 17.02 -7.50 -23.34
N ASP A 192 17.50 -7.61 -24.57
CA ASP A 192 18.20 -8.79 -25.09
C ASP A 192 19.72 -8.55 -24.91
N THR A 193 20.28 -9.20 -23.91
CA THR A 193 21.71 -9.16 -23.60
C THR A 193 22.53 -10.00 -24.58
N PHE A 194 23.85 -9.90 -24.48
CA PHE A 194 24.76 -10.71 -25.30
C PHE A 194 24.77 -12.19 -24.87
N GLU A 195 25.11 -13.11 -25.79
CA GLU A 195 24.99 -14.60 -25.68
C GLU A 195 25.73 -15.32 -24.51
N ASP A 196 25.99 -14.69 -23.36
CA ASP A 196 26.65 -15.32 -22.21
C ASP A 196 25.88 -15.15 -20.88
N VAL A 197 24.55 -15.17 -20.93
CA VAL A 197 23.69 -15.41 -19.75
C VAL A 197 23.44 -16.90 -19.50
N THR A 198 24.39 -17.75 -19.92
CA THR A 198 24.26 -19.22 -19.73
C THR A 198 24.82 -19.70 -18.39
N GLY A 199 25.12 -18.75 -17.49
CA GLY A 199 25.61 -18.98 -16.15
C GLY A 199 24.53 -19.55 -15.25
N THR A 200 24.69 -19.37 -13.95
CA THR A 200 23.70 -19.77 -12.94
C THR A 200 23.59 -18.69 -11.86
N ALA A 201 23.93 -17.46 -12.23
CA ALA A 201 24.08 -16.31 -11.34
C ALA A 201 24.10 -15.01 -12.16
N ASP A 202 23.42 -15.00 -13.31
CA ASP A 202 23.41 -13.86 -14.21
C ASP A 202 22.52 -12.76 -13.64
N GLU A 203 23.09 -11.55 -13.49
CA GLU A 203 22.44 -10.42 -12.80
C GLU A 203 22.05 -9.31 -13.79
N LEU A 204 20.75 -9.05 -13.92
CA LEU A 204 20.24 -7.87 -14.61
C LEU A 204 20.14 -6.68 -13.64
N LYS A 205 20.81 -5.56 -13.97
CA LYS A 205 20.81 -4.33 -13.15
C LYS A 205 19.87 -3.29 -13.73
N LEU A 206 18.84 -2.93 -12.98
CA LEU A 206 17.84 -1.93 -13.33
C LEU A 206 17.97 -0.65 -12.49
N ALA A 207 17.63 0.48 -13.11
CA ALA A 207 17.45 1.76 -12.42
C ALA A 207 16.14 2.44 -12.83
N LEU A 208 15.22 2.60 -11.89
CA LEU A 208 13.91 3.20 -12.15
C LEU A 208 13.87 4.63 -11.60
N SER A 209 13.40 5.56 -12.44
CA SER A 209 13.28 6.97 -12.13
C SER A 209 11.95 7.53 -12.65
N SER A 210 10.92 7.51 -11.83
CA SER A 210 9.57 7.88 -12.26
C SER A 210 9.09 7.01 -13.43
N ALA A 211 9.35 5.69 -13.37
CA ALA A 211 8.88 4.73 -14.36
C ALA A 211 7.40 4.40 -14.12
N GLY A 212 6.61 4.22 -15.19
CA GLY A 212 5.21 3.85 -15.08
C GLY A 212 4.30 4.94 -14.46
N SER A 213 3.11 4.51 -14.07
CA SER A 213 2.09 5.25 -13.34
C SER A 213 1.10 4.28 -12.70
N SER A 214 0.30 4.75 -11.73
CA SER A 214 -0.75 3.97 -11.05
C SER A 214 -1.88 3.40 -11.95
N THR A 215 -1.79 3.56 -13.27
CA THR A 215 -2.73 2.96 -14.23
C THR A 215 -2.03 2.24 -15.38
N THR A 216 -0.71 2.29 -15.43
CA THR A 216 0.10 1.78 -16.54
C THR A 216 1.53 1.60 -16.08
N ASP A 217 1.95 0.35 -15.92
CA ASP A 217 3.30 0.01 -15.52
C ASP A 217 4.29 0.24 -16.66
N ALA A 218 5.54 0.52 -16.31
CA ALA A 218 6.64 0.36 -17.24
C ALA A 218 7.03 -1.11 -17.30
N VAL A 219 6.82 -1.74 -18.45
CA VAL A 219 7.17 -3.15 -18.66
C VAL A 219 8.66 -3.24 -18.95
N VAL A 220 9.37 -4.11 -18.24
CA VAL A 220 10.74 -4.53 -18.55
C VAL A 220 10.70 -6.02 -18.87
N SER A 221 11.22 -6.37 -20.05
CA SER A 221 11.16 -7.72 -20.58
C SER A 221 12.48 -8.11 -21.23
N SER A 222 12.58 -9.37 -21.64
CA SER A 222 13.60 -9.85 -22.57
C SER A 222 12.97 -10.87 -23.49
N SER A 223 13.20 -10.77 -24.79
CA SER A 223 12.66 -11.71 -25.76
C SER A 223 13.53 -12.95 -25.93
N THR A 224 14.81 -12.87 -25.51
CA THR A 224 15.78 -13.97 -25.65
C THR A 224 16.24 -14.56 -24.33
N ASP A 225 16.30 -13.78 -23.25
CA ASP A 225 17.09 -14.11 -22.06
C ASP A 225 16.24 -14.21 -20.79
N SER A 226 14.92 -14.04 -20.87
CA SER A 226 14.08 -13.86 -19.68
C SER A 226 14.08 -15.06 -18.71
N GLY A 227 14.31 -16.27 -19.24
CA GLY A 227 14.43 -17.49 -18.45
C GLY A 227 15.86 -17.86 -18.04
N ASP A 228 16.83 -16.99 -18.35
CA ASP A 228 18.27 -17.20 -18.11
C ASP A 228 18.84 -16.15 -17.11
N ILE A 229 17.99 -15.31 -16.51
CA ILE A 229 18.38 -14.30 -15.50
C ILE A 229 17.98 -14.80 -14.10
N GLU A 230 18.97 -15.17 -13.28
CA GLU A 230 18.73 -15.66 -11.91
C GLU A 230 18.77 -14.55 -10.84
N ALA A 231 19.32 -13.37 -11.16
CA ALA A 231 19.37 -12.26 -10.22
C ALA A 231 18.92 -10.96 -10.88
N MET A 232 18.19 -10.13 -10.12
CA MET A 232 17.82 -8.79 -10.54
C MET A 232 18.08 -7.80 -9.41
N SER A 233 18.73 -6.68 -9.73
CA SER A 233 18.83 -5.54 -8.81
C SER A 233 18.11 -4.32 -9.37
N ILE A 234 17.29 -3.65 -8.55
CA ILE A 234 16.51 -2.48 -8.93
C ILE A 234 16.88 -1.31 -8.01
N ALA A 235 17.43 -0.25 -8.60
CA ALA A 235 17.72 1.01 -7.92
C ALA A 235 16.63 2.05 -8.17
N LEU A 236 16.01 2.57 -7.12
CA LEU A 236 14.82 3.42 -7.20
C LEU A 236 15.11 4.89 -6.89
N THR A 237 14.52 5.76 -7.72
CA THR A 237 14.32 7.19 -7.45
C THR A 237 12.93 7.64 -7.88
N GLY A 238 12.30 8.53 -7.11
CA GLY A 238 10.91 8.94 -7.37
C GLY A 238 9.89 7.82 -7.13
N GLU A 239 8.67 8.01 -7.61
CA GLU A 239 7.59 7.02 -7.53
C GLU A 239 7.58 6.16 -8.80
N ASN A 240 7.58 4.83 -8.68
CA ASN A 240 7.73 3.92 -9.82
C ASN A 240 6.64 2.84 -9.82
N PHE A 241 6.23 2.43 -11.02
CA PHE A 241 5.31 1.34 -11.30
C PHE A 241 5.94 0.48 -12.39
N ALA A 242 6.26 -0.77 -12.11
CA ALA A 242 7.01 -1.63 -13.02
C ALA A 242 6.45 -3.04 -13.10
N ASP A 243 6.49 -3.60 -14.31
CA ASP A 243 6.16 -4.99 -14.55
C ASP A 243 7.44 -5.68 -15.03
N VAL A 244 7.93 -6.62 -14.22
CA VAL A 244 9.10 -7.48 -14.52
C VAL A 244 8.70 -8.96 -14.60
N SER A 245 7.40 -9.25 -14.78
CA SER A 245 6.84 -10.61 -14.83
C SER A 245 7.41 -11.49 -15.93
N ALA A 246 8.08 -10.91 -16.94
CA ALA A 246 8.74 -11.68 -17.99
C ALA A 246 9.89 -12.58 -17.47
N PHE A 247 10.48 -12.25 -16.32
CA PHE A 247 11.68 -12.90 -15.77
C PHE A 247 11.33 -13.94 -14.67
N ASP A 248 10.89 -15.13 -15.08
CA ASP A 248 10.38 -16.17 -14.18
C ASP A 248 11.46 -16.96 -13.42
N ALA A 249 12.72 -16.85 -13.85
CA ALA A 249 13.89 -17.57 -13.33
C ALA A 249 14.64 -16.83 -12.20
N ILE A 250 14.20 -15.63 -11.81
CA ILE A 250 14.87 -14.85 -10.75
C ILE A 250 14.81 -15.62 -9.42
N GLU A 251 15.97 -15.93 -8.86
CA GLU A 251 16.16 -16.49 -7.51
C GLU A 251 16.37 -15.38 -6.48
N THR A 252 17.04 -14.28 -6.86
CA THR A 252 17.30 -13.13 -5.98
C THR A 252 16.86 -11.80 -6.59
N LEU A 253 15.92 -11.12 -5.93
CA LEU A 253 15.50 -9.76 -6.23
C LEU A 253 16.03 -8.80 -5.16
N THR A 254 16.90 -7.86 -5.55
CA THR A 254 17.42 -6.82 -4.65
C THR A 254 16.84 -5.47 -5.00
N ILE A 255 16.24 -4.77 -4.05
CA ILE A 255 15.64 -3.45 -4.27
C ILE A 255 16.30 -2.42 -3.35
N THR A 256 16.76 -1.31 -3.91
CA THR A 256 17.50 -0.28 -3.19
C THR A 256 17.10 1.13 -3.62
N GLY A 257 17.54 2.14 -2.89
CA GLY A 257 17.36 3.55 -3.25
C GLY A 257 16.41 4.27 -2.31
N THR A 258 15.83 5.36 -2.81
CA THR A 258 14.98 6.27 -2.01
C THR A 258 13.65 6.58 -2.69
N GLY A 259 13.31 5.83 -3.74
CA GLY A 259 12.03 5.92 -4.43
C GLY A 259 11.07 4.85 -3.93
N SER A 260 9.77 5.03 -4.18
CA SER A 260 8.77 3.96 -4.00
C SER A 260 8.65 3.11 -5.27
N LEU A 261 8.11 1.91 -5.11
CA LEU A 261 7.86 0.97 -6.19
C LEU A 261 6.56 0.21 -5.95
N GLU A 262 5.69 0.19 -6.96
CA GLU A 262 4.68 -0.85 -7.16
C GLU A 262 5.19 -1.79 -8.25
N ALA A 263 5.32 -3.09 -7.94
CA ALA A 263 5.90 -4.05 -8.87
C ALA A 263 5.11 -5.36 -8.98
N VAL A 264 4.94 -5.82 -10.23
CA VAL A 264 4.47 -7.17 -10.55
C VAL A 264 5.67 -8.06 -10.84
N VAL A 265 5.82 -9.16 -10.11
CA VAL A 265 6.94 -10.09 -10.22
C VAL A 265 6.43 -11.54 -10.31
N ASP A 266 6.53 -12.15 -11.49
CA ASP A 266 6.14 -13.55 -11.72
C ASP A 266 7.32 -14.54 -11.58
N ALA A 267 8.26 -14.25 -10.67
CA ALA A 267 9.46 -15.05 -10.45
C ALA A 267 9.16 -16.35 -9.67
N THR A 268 8.86 -17.42 -10.40
CA THR A 268 8.53 -18.73 -9.79
C THR A 268 9.66 -19.35 -8.97
N ALA A 269 10.92 -19.01 -9.31
CA ALA A 269 12.13 -19.49 -8.66
C ALA A 269 12.61 -18.60 -7.50
N LEU A 270 11.86 -17.55 -7.13
CA LEU A 270 12.32 -16.56 -6.16
C LEU A 270 12.55 -17.18 -4.78
N GLU A 271 13.79 -17.07 -4.29
CA GLU A 271 14.20 -17.48 -2.95
C GLU A 271 14.44 -16.28 -2.03
N THR A 272 14.76 -15.10 -2.58
CA THR A 272 15.10 -13.92 -1.76
C THR A 272 14.60 -12.61 -2.38
N LEU A 273 13.82 -11.87 -1.61
CA LEU A 273 13.61 -10.43 -1.79
C LEU A 273 14.43 -9.65 -0.75
N ALA A 274 15.44 -8.92 -1.22
CA ALA A 274 16.32 -8.09 -0.38
C ALA A 274 16.04 -6.59 -0.61
N ALA A 275 15.06 -6.05 0.12
CA ALA A 275 14.65 -4.65 0.08
C ALA A 275 14.86 -3.89 1.42
N GLY A 276 15.47 -4.52 2.43
CA GLY A 276 15.66 -3.96 3.77
C GLY A 276 16.49 -2.67 3.91
N SER A 277 16.99 -2.11 2.81
CA SER A 277 17.64 -0.80 2.79
C SER A 277 16.73 0.34 2.30
N LEU A 278 15.52 0.02 1.83
CA LEU A 278 14.55 1.02 1.37
C LEU A 278 14.05 1.87 2.53
N THR A 279 13.80 3.14 2.22
CA THR A 279 13.23 4.12 3.17
C THR A 279 11.86 4.63 2.71
N SER A 280 11.31 4.05 1.66
CA SER A 280 10.08 4.44 0.99
C SER A 280 9.29 3.18 0.69
N ASN A 281 7.99 3.34 0.47
CA ASN A 281 7.03 2.25 0.34
C ASN A 281 7.38 1.33 -0.84
N LEU A 282 7.29 0.03 -0.59
CA LEU A 282 7.34 -1.04 -1.57
C LEU A 282 5.99 -1.76 -1.58
N ASP A 283 5.30 -1.78 -2.72
CA ASP A 283 4.18 -2.68 -2.99
C ASP A 283 4.65 -3.70 -4.04
N VAL A 284 4.67 -4.98 -3.69
CA VAL A 284 5.21 -6.01 -4.57
C VAL A 284 4.34 -7.25 -4.57
N ASP A 285 3.94 -7.68 -5.76
CA ASP A 285 3.26 -8.94 -5.96
C ASP A 285 4.29 -10.05 -6.23
N LEU A 286 4.42 -10.98 -5.28
CA LEU A 286 5.26 -12.18 -5.35
C LEU A 286 4.41 -13.45 -5.33
N SER A 287 3.12 -13.37 -5.65
CA SER A 287 2.20 -14.53 -5.60
C SER A 287 2.55 -15.66 -6.57
N ALA A 288 3.47 -15.45 -7.52
CA ALA A 288 4.00 -16.52 -8.36
C ALA A 288 5.14 -17.33 -7.72
N ALA A 289 5.76 -16.82 -6.64
CA ALA A 289 6.90 -17.47 -6.01
C ALA A 289 6.50 -18.85 -5.46
N SER A 290 7.31 -19.87 -5.78
CA SER A 290 7.00 -21.27 -5.42
C SER A 290 8.21 -22.05 -4.91
N ALA A 291 9.30 -21.34 -4.63
CA ALA A 291 10.54 -21.93 -4.14
C ALA A 291 10.37 -22.60 -2.77
N ALA A 292 11.20 -23.60 -2.49
CA ALA A 292 11.17 -24.36 -1.24
C ALA A 292 11.45 -23.49 0.00
N GLU A 293 12.26 -22.46 -0.20
CA GLU A 293 12.71 -21.48 0.79
C GLU A 293 12.41 -20.09 0.21
N LEU A 294 11.90 -19.17 1.03
CA LEU A 294 11.65 -17.79 0.61
C LEU A 294 11.98 -16.85 1.77
N ASN A 295 12.89 -15.92 1.53
CA ASN A 295 13.26 -14.88 2.48
C ASN A 295 12.88 -13.50 1.93
N VAL A 296 11.89 -12.88 2.54
CA VAL A 296 11.40 -11.54 2.21
C VAL A 296 11.88 -10.57 3.28
N ALA A 297 12.62 -9.55 2.87
CA ALA A 297 13.01 -8.44 3.74
C ALA A 297 12.67 -7.10 3.09
N THR A 298 11.81 -6.29 3.70
CA THR A 298 11.46 -4.92 3.25
C THR A 298 11.97 -3.84 4.21
N GLY A 299 11.70 -2.59 3.89
CA GLY A 299 12.44 -1.42 4.38
C GLY A 299 11.81 -0.74 5.60
N ALA A 300 11.97 0.58 5.65
CA ALA A 300 11.36 1.44 6.67
C ALA A 300 10.10 2.18 6.15
N GLY A 301 9.60 1.80 4.97
CA GLY A 301 8.40 2.38 4.36
C GLY A 301 7.14 1.67 4.84
N ASP A 302 5.97 2.18 4.45
CA ASP A 302 4.74 1.41 4.62
C ASP A 302 4.68 0.41 3.45
N ASP A 303 5.11 -0.83 3.70
CA ASP A 303 5.34 -1.84 2.67
C ASP A 303 4.16 -2.82 2.57
N ARG A 304 3.86 -3.27 1.34
CA ARG A 304 2.87 -4.31 1.05
C ARG A 304 3.52 -5.42 0.24
N VAL A 305 3.38 -6.67 0.70
CA VAL A 305 3.90 -7.85 -0.01
C VAL A 305 2.75 -8.82 -0.22
N VAL A 306 2.54 -9.25 -1.47
CA VAL A 306 1.58 -10.32 -1.80
C VAL A 306 2.33 -11.65 -1.94
N LEU A 307 1.89 -12.67 -1.21
CA LEU A 307 2.39 -14.03 -1.29
C LEU A 307 1.28 -15.02 -1.61
N ASP A 308 1.65 -16.16 -2.19
CA ASP A 308 0.77 -17.31 -2.33
C ASP A 308 0.63 -18.04 -0.99
N GLY A 309 -0.60 -18.20 -0.51
CA GLY A 309 -0.94 -18.97 0.69
C GLY A 309 -0.48 -20.43 0.62
N ASP A 310 -0.35 -21.01 -0.57
CA ASP A 310 0.12 -22.38 -0.76
C ASP A 310 1.57 -22.59 -0.26
N LEU A 311 2.38 -21.52 -0.19
CA LEU A 311 3.75 -21.54 0.35
C LEU A 311 3.79 -22.05 1.79
N PHE A 312 2.76 -21.74 2.59
CA PHE A 312 2.72 -22.09 4.01
C PHE A 312 2.21 -23.50 4.28
N VAL A 313 1.57 -24.15 3.31
CA VAL A 313 0.95 -25.49 3.49
C VAL A 313 1.62 -26.62 2.75
N ALA A 314 2.49 -26.32 1.77
CA ALA A 314 3.17 -27.33 0.98
C ALA A 314 4.36 -28.01 1.71
N GLY A 315 4.57 -27.76 3.01
CA GLY A 315 5.67 -28.33 3.79
C GLY A 315 7.03 -27.73 3.40
N HIS A 316 7.02 -26.44 3.05
CA HIS A 316 8.21 -25.61 2.90
C HIS A 316 8.85 -25.45 4.27
N ASP A 317 10.17 -25.64 4.36
CA ASP A 317 10.87 -25.74 5.64
C ASP A 317 11.34 -24.37 6.17
N GLU A 318 11.34 -23.30 5.36
CA GLU A 318 11.88 -21.98 5.75
C GLU A 318 11.29 -20.84 4.88
N ILE A 319 10.12 -20.33 5.27
CA ILE A 319 9.57 -19.07 4.75
C ILE A 319 9.77 -18.01 5.84
N VAL A 320 10.50 -16.94 5.53
CA VAL A 320 10.79 -15.84 6.47
C VAL A 320 10.35 -14.53 5.83
N VAL A 321 9.58 -13.74 6.57
CA VAL A 321 9.04 -12.44 6.17
C VAL A 321 9.38 -11.39 7.24
N ASP A 322 10.27 -10.47 6.90
CA ASP A 322 10.63 -9.30 7.69
C ASP A 322 10.20 -8.05 6.92
N LEU A 323 9.05 -7.47 7.26
CA LEU A 323 8.57 -6.25 6.60
C LEU A 323 9.19 -4.98 7.21
N GLY A 324 10.19 -5.13 8.08
CA GLY A 324 10.95 -4.02 8.62
C GLY A 324 10.12 -3.11 9.53
N ALA A 325 10.19 -1.80 9.27
CA ALA A 325 9.49 -0.79 10.07
C ALA A 325 8.50 -0.04 9.19
N GLY A 326 7.37 0.37 9.73
CA GLY A 326 6.34 1.04 8.94
C GLY A 326 4.97 0.58 9.42
N SER A 327 3.94 0.89 8.64
CA SER A 327 2.65 0.18 8.74
C SER A 327 2.59 -0.77 7.56
N ASN A 328 2.94 -2.03 7.78
CA ASN A 328 3.14 -3.00 6.73
C ASN A 328 1.97 -3.98 6.59
N THR A 329 1.71 -4.38 5.35
CA THR A 329 0.64 -5.31 5.00
C THR A 329 1.22 -6.57 4.35
N LEU A 330 0.89 -7.73 4.90
CA LEU A 330 1.08 -9.02 4.25
C LEU A 330 -0.23 -9.45 3.60
N ALA A 331 -0.28 -9.48 2.27
CA ALA A 331 -1.40 -9.99 1.51
C ALA A 331 -1.16 -11.46 1.13
N LEU A 332 -2.18 -12.28 1.27
CA LEU A 332 -2.15 -13.72 0.98
C LEU A 332 -3.23 -14.05 -0.05
N THR A 333 -2.79 -14.61 -1.19
CA THR A 333 -3.65 -15.20 -2.21
C THR A 333 -3.79 -16.71 -1.97
N ASN A 334 -4.67 -17.38 -2.71
CA ASN A 334 -4.96 -18.82 -2.67
C ASN A 334 -5.24 -19.39 -1.26
N MET A 335 -5.77 -18.56 -0.36
CA MET A 335 -6.26 -18.98 0.96
C MET A 335 -7.68 -19.57 0.88
N ASP A 336 -7.97 -20.31 -0.19
CA ASP A 336 -9.33 -20.70 -0.58
C ASP A 336 -9.84 -21.99 0.11
N THR A 337 -9.00 -22.67 0.90
CA THR A 337 -9.40 -23.88 1.65
C THR A 337 -9.11 -23.81 3.14
N HIS A 338 -9.95 -24.48 3.95
CA HIS A 338 -9.69 -24.67 5.38
C HIS A 338 -8.35 -25.37 5.70
N THR A 339 -7.77 -26.12 4.76
CA THR A 339 -6.45 -26.75 4.97
C THR A 339 -5.34 -25.71 4.82
N ALA A 340 -5.49 -24.78 3.89
CA ALA A 340 -4.60 -23.63 3.73
C ALA A 340 -4.57 -22.79 5.02
N ILE A 341 -5.75 -22.42 5.52
CA ILE A 341 -5.87 -21.58 6.72
C ILE A 341 -5.30 -22.26 7.97
N ASN A 342 -5.69 -23.51 8.25
CA ASN A 342 -5.17 -24.22 9.42
C ASN A 342 -3.67 -24.56 9.35
N GLY A 343 -3.08 -24.52 8.16
CA GLY A 343 -1.64 -24.72 7.99
C GLY A 343 -0.83 -23.44 8.24
N LEU A 344 -1.48 -22.29 8.23
CA LEU A 344 -0.84 -20.99 8.45
C LEU A 344 -0.66 -20.76 9.95
N VAL A 345 0.60 -20.66 10.36
CA VAL A 345 0.99 -20.35 11.74
C VAL A 345 1.95 -19.18 11.69
N PHE A 346 1.57 -18.05 12.29
CA PHE A 346 2.44 -16.89 12.38
C PHE A 346 3.31 -16.98 13.63
N ASP A 347 4.60 -17.27 13.49
CA ASP A 347 5.60 -17.24 14.57
C ASP A 347 6.54 -16.03 14.40
N VAL A 348 6.89 -15.32 15.48
CA VAL A 348 7.92 -14.26 15.49
C VAL A 348 9.27 -14.70 14.89
N ALA A 349 9.56 -16.00 14.86
CA ALA A 349 10.78 -16.52 14.23
C ALA A 349 10.77 -16.32 12.71
N ASP A 350 9.58 -16.39 12.11
CA ASP A 350 9.36 -16.42 10.67
C ASP A 350 8.70 -15.13 10.17
N PHE A 351 8.00 -14.39 11.03
CA PHE A 351 7.31 -13.15 10.68
C PHE A 351 7.68 -12.01 11.62
N THR A 352 8.15 -10.90 11.06
CA THR A 352 8.46 -9.68 11.80
C THR A 352 8.02 -8.45 11.04
N GLY A 353 7.59 -7.40 11.76
CA GLY A 353 7.12 -6.15 11.17
C GLY A 353 5.81 -6.26 10.38
N VAL A 354 5.00 -7.31 10.59
CA VAL A 354 3.67 -7.43 9.98
C VAL A 354 2.64 -6.79 10.90
N GLU A 355 1.99 -5.71 10.47
CA GLU A 355 0.95 -5.01 11.24
C GLU A 355 -0.47 -5.24 10.70
N ALA A 356 -0.59 -5.56 9.41
CA ALA A 356 -1.86 -5.86 8.74
C ALA A 356 -1.77 -7.14 7.90
N VAL A 357 -2.86 -7.90 7.84
CA VAL A 357 -2.99 -9.10 6.99
C VAL A 357 -4.19 -8.94 6.05
N GLU A 358 -4.01 -9.26 4.78
CA GLU A 358 -5.07 -9.20 3.76
C GLU A 358 -5.26 -10.59 3.15
N LEU A 359 -6.48 -11.14 3.19
CA LEU A 359 -6.86 -12.37 2.49
C LEU A 359 -7.62 -11.98 1.23
N THR A 360 -6.98 -12.05 0.07
CA THR A 360 -7.54 -11.46 -1.16
C THR A 360 -8.58 -12.35 -1.85
N ASP A 361 -8.48 -13.67 -1.66
CA ASP A 361 -9.33 -14.66 -2.34
C ASP A 361 -10.54 -15.08 -1.51
N ALA A 362 -11.54 -15.65 -2.21
CA ALA A 362 -12.71 -16.24 -1.56
C ALA A 362 -12.30 -17.46 -0.73
N ILE A 363 -12.76 -17.51 0.53
CA ILE A 363 -12.47 -18.57 1.47
C ILE A 363 -13.58 -19.63 1.39
N VAL A 364 -13.22 -20.88 1.09
CA VAL A 364 -14.15 -22.03 1.12
C VAL A 364 -13.79 -22.97 2.26
N LEU A 365 -14.51 -22.84 3.37
CA LEU A 365 -14.37 -23.72 4.51
C LEU A 365 -15.00 -25.08 4.23
N GLY A 366 -14.20 -26.15 4.41
CA GLY A 366 -14.65 -27.55 4.39
C GLY A 366 -14.68 -28.19 5.78
N GLY A 367 -14.36 -27.41 6.81
CA GLY A 367 -14.25 -27.72 8.23
C GLY A 367 -13.97 -26.43 9.01
N ALA A 368 -13.87 -26.52 10.34
CA ALA A 368 -13.37 -25.41 11.15
C ALA A 368 -11.94 -25.02 10.74
N ALA A 369 -11.64 -23.74 10.72
CA ALA A 369 -10.35 -23.17 10.39
C ALA A 369 -9.96 -22.13 11.43
N THR A 370 -8.71 -22.13 11.89
CA THR A 370 -8.16 -21.10 12.78
C THR A 370 -7.05 -20.36 12.06
N LEU A 371 -7.16 -19.03 12.03
CA LEU A 371 -6.12 -18.09 11.65
C LEU A 371 -5.44 -17.61 12.92
N ASP A 372 -4.25 -18.12 13.21
CA ASP A 372 -3.55 -17.93 14.48
C ASP A 372 -2.45 -16.86 14.35
N PHE A 373 -2.68 -15.70 14.97
CA PHE A 373 -1.73 -14.59 15.06
C PHE A 373 -0.97 -14.53 16.39
N ASP A 374 -1.03 -15.54 17.27
CA ASP A 374 -0.42 -15.48 18.61
C ASP A 374 1.08 -15.14 18.61
N GLY A 375 1.78 -15.47 17.53
CA GLY A 375 3.19 -15.16 17.39
C GLY A 375 3.50 -13.76 16.86
N ILE A 376 2.54 -12.92 16.48
CA ILE A 376 2.80 -11.56 15.97
C ILE A 376 1.70 -10.57 16.39
N GLU A 377 2.00 -9.26 16.38
CA GLU A 377 1.00 -8.23 16.69
C GLU A 377 0.29 -7.76 15.41
N VAL A 378 -0.84 -8.38 15.07
CA VAL A 378 -1.69 -7.94 13.95
C VAL A 378 -2.76 -6.97 14.44
N SER A 379 -2.74 -5.76 13.89
CA SER A 379 -3.70 -4.70 14.23
C SER A 379 -4.85 -4.57 13.24
N SER A 380 -4.71 -5.14 12.04
CA SER A 380 -5.73 -5.11 10.99
C SER A 380 -5.78 -6.43 10.20
N LEU A 381 -6.98 -6.94 9.97
CA LEU A 381 -7.26 -8.07 9.10
C LEU A 381 -8.29 -7.64 8.05
N THR A 382 -7.95 -7.74 6.77
CA THR A 382 -8.91 -7.57 5.67
C THR A 382 -9.25 -8.93 5.07
N VAL A 383 -10.54 -9.23 4.95
CA VAL A 383 -11.05 -10.39 4.23
C VAL A 383 -11.70 -9.91 2.93
N GLY A 384 -10.91 -9.94 1.86
CA GLY A 384 -11.24 -9.44 0.53
C GLY A 384 -12.21 -10.32 -0.25
N GLY A 385 -12.20 -11.62 0.01
CA GLY A 385 -13.05 -12.59 -0.67
C GLY A 385 -14.20 -13.12 0.19
N ALA A 386 -15.25 -13.60 -0.47
CA ALA A 386 -16.41 -14.19 0.21
C ALA A 386 -15.99 -15.40 1.06
N VAL A 387 -16.41 -15.45 2.33
CA VAL A 387 -16.27 -16.63 3.19
C VAL A 387 -17.50 -17.51 3.01
N THR A 388 -17.29 -18.79 2.66
CA THR A 388 -18.36 -19.75 2.34
C THR A 388 -18.07 -21.12 2.95
N GLY A 389 -19.10 -21.91 3.24
CA GLY A 389 -18.94 -23.29 3.72
C GLY A 389 -20.02 -23.67 4.73
N ALA A 390 -20.75 -24.76 4.48
CA ALA A 390 -21.87 -25.14 5.36
C ALA A 390 -21.38 -25.64 6.73
N ALA A 391 -21.90 -25.02 7.81
CA ALA A 391 -21.65 -25.41 9.20
C ALA A 391 -20.15 -25.42 9.62
N ASN A 392 -19.37 -24.48 9.10
CA ASN A 392 -17.96 -24.32 9.42
C ASN A 392 -17.70 -22.98 10.09
N THR A 393 -16.65 -22.93 10.90
CA THR A 393 -16.21 -21.75 11.65
C THR A 393 -14.85 -21.29 11.16
N LEU A 394 -14.71 -20.00 10.88
CA LEU A 394 -13.40 -19.34 10.82
C LEU A 394 -13.16 -18.70 12.19
N THR A 395 -12.13 -19.16 12.89
CA THR A 395 -11.62 -18.56 14.12
C THR A 395 -10.44 -17.66 13.78
N VAL A 396 -10.44 -16.41 14.21
CA VAL A 396 -9.25 -15.56 14.18
C VAL A 396 -8.74 -15.44 15.61
N ASP A 397 -7.55 -15.95 15.89
CA ASP A 397 -6.90 -15.86 17.19
C ASP A 397 -5.84 -14.75 17.15
N ASN A 398 -5.93 -13.78 18.06
CA ASN A 398 -5.04 -12.64 18.07
C ASN A 398 -4.72 -12.18 19.50
N THR A 399 -3.43 -11.96 19.77
CA THR A 399 -2.95 -11.42 21.05
C THR A 399 -2.78 -9.90 21.05
N ALA A 400 -2.91 -9.24 19.89
CA ALA A 400 -2.79 -7.79 19.82
C ALA A 400 -3.88 -7.10 20.67
N THR A 401 -3.56 -5.93 21.25
CA THR A 401 -4.51 -5.18 22.08
C THR A 401 -5.68 -4.58 21.28
N THR A 402 -5.55 -4.50 19.97
CA THR A 402 -6.57 -3.95 19.08
C THR A 402 -6.57 -4.72 17.77
N LEU A 403 -7.74 -5.08 17.26
CA LEU A 403 -7.89 -5.66 15.92
C LEU A 403 -9.02 -4.96 15.18
N ALA A 404 -8.70 -4.39 14.02
CA ALA A 404 -9.67 -3.94 13.05
C ALA A 404 -9.88 -5.04 12.00
N VAL A 405 -11.08 -5.59 11.91
CA VAL A 405 -11.45 -6.57 10.87
C VAL A 405 -12.30 -5.85 9.82
N ASP A 406 -11.81 -5.84 8.59
CA ASP A 406 -12.53 -5.31 7.43
C ASP A 406 -12.97 -6.46 6.53
N VAL A 407 -14.29 -6.66 6.36
CA VAL A 407 -14.85 -7.70 5.49
C VAL A 407 -15.48 -7.03 4.28
N THR A 408 -14.76 -7.03 3.16
CA THR A 408 -15.17 -6.28 1.95
C THR A 408 -16.01 -7.10 0.97
N ALA A 409 -16.14 -8.42 1.18
CA ALA A 409 -16.98 -9.29 0.35
C ALA A 409 -17.99 -10.09 1.18
N ALA A 410 -19.17 -10.32 0.61
CA ALA A 410 -20.29 -10.99 1.29
C ALA A 410 -19.92 -12.36 1.86
N VAL A 411 -20.27 -12.60 3.13
CA VAL A 411 -20.29 -13.93 3.72
C VAL A 411 -21.49 -14.68 3.10
N GLY A 412 -21.20 -15.61 2.19
CA GLY A 412 -22.19 -16.18 1.28
C GLY A 412 -22.60 -17.61 1.62
N GLY A 413 -23.90 -17.83 1.81
CA GLY A 413 -24.48 -19.15 2.10
C GLY A 413 -24.62 -19.41 3.59
N ALA A 414 -25.16 -20.58 3.97
CA ALA A 414 -25.35 -20.96 5.38
C ALA A 414 -24.01 -21.25 6.07
N MET A 415 -23.17 -20.23 6.24
CA MET A 415 -22.13 -20.21 7.25
C MET A 415 -22.83 -20.18 8.60
N ASP A 416 -22.47 -21.09 9.50
CA ASP A 416 -23.08 -21.11 10.84
C ASP A 416 -22.43 -20.02 11.71
N THR A 417 -21.11 -19.78 11.59
CA THR A 417 -20.41 -18.82 12.46
C THR A 417 -19.08 -18.29 11.92
N VAL A 418 -18.82 -16.97 11.93
CA VAL A 418 -17.44 -16.42 12.01
C VAL A 418 -17.17 -16.15 13.47
N THR A 419 -16.13 -16.76 14.03
CA THR A 419 -15.72 -16.55 15.42
C THR A 419 -14.44 -15.73 15.43
N ILE A 420 -14.41 -14.65 16.19
CA ILE A 420 -13.18 -13.91 16.43
C ILE A 420 -12.85 -14.15 17.89
N ASP A 421 -11.75 -14.86 18.14
CA ASP A 421 -11.28 -15.27 19.47
C ASP A 421 -10.12 -14.35 19.90
N PHE A 422 -10.17 -13.87 21.14
CA PHE A 422 -9.18 -12.92 21.64
C PHE A 422 -8.61 -13.39 22.98
N ALA A 423 -7.30 -13.66 22.98
CA ALA A 423 -6.57 -13.97 24.19
C ALA A 423 -6.31 -12.75 25.08
N THR A 424 -6.12 -11.54 24.51
CA THR A 424 -5.74 -10.31 25.26
C THR A 424 -6.20 -8.96 24.67
N ALA A 425 -7.10 -8.93 23.68
CA ALA A 425 -7.45 -7.68 22.99
C ALA A 425 -8.35 -6.76 23.80
N ALA A 426 -8.05 -5.46 23.83
CA ALA A 426 -8.88 -4.45 24.48
C ALA A 426 -9.99 -3.90 23.56
N ASP A 427 -9.74 -3.68 22.27
CA ASP A 427 -10.76 -3.10 21.36
C ASP A 427 -10.87 -3.90 20.05
N LEU A 428 -12.08 -4.35 19.72
CA LEU A 428 -12.44 -4.95 18.42
C LEU A 428 -13.28 -3.97 17.61
N SER A 429 -12.85 -3.70 16.38
CA SER A 429 -13.65 -2.97 15.39
C SER A 429 -13.90 -3.87 14.20
N ILE A 430 -15.16 -4.10 13.84
CA ILE A 430 -15.54 -4.79 12.61
C ILE A 430 -16.16 -3.75 11.68
N ASP A 431 -15.54 -3.51 10.54
CA ASP A 431 -16.13 -2.78 9.42
C ASP A 431 -16.59 -3.83 8.41
N ALA A 432 -17.89 -3.95 8.22
CA ALA A 432 -18.43 -4.89 7.25
C ALA A 432 -18.98 -4.13 6.05
N GLY A 433 -18.30 -4.30 4.92
CA GLY A 433 -18.84 -3.91 3.63
C GLY A 433 -19.98 -4.82 3.18
N ALA A 434 -20.22 -5.99 3.78
CA ALA A 434 -21.25 -6.92 3.32
C ALA A 434 -21.93 -7.73 4.43
N ASP A 435 -22.91 -8.56 4.06
CA ASP A 435 -23.78 -9.35 4.95
C ASP A 435 -23.00 -10.12 6.05
N ILE A 436 -23.29 -9.84 7.32
CA ILE A 436 -22.73 -10.48 8.52
C ILE A 436 -23.77 -11.47 9.12
N GLU A 437 -24.32 -12.38 8.34
CA GLU A 437 -25.15 -13.46 8.91
C GLU A 437 -24.26 -14.40 9.75
N GLY A 438 -24.57 -14.52 11.06
CA GLY A 438 -23.96 -15.51 11.95
C GLY A 438 -22.60 -15.14 12.54
N THR A 439 -22.27 -13.89 12.85
CA THR A 439 -21.00 -13.62 13.55
C THR A 439 -21.15 -13.80 15.06
N THR A 440 -20.28 -14.62 15.65
CA THR A 440 -20.13 -14.74 17.10
C THR A 440 -18.81 -14.11 17.51
N ILE A 441 -18.86 -13.16 18.43
CA ILE A 441 -17.67 -12.58 19.04
C ILE A 441 -17.50 -13.24 20.40
N ASP A 442 -16.36 -13.91 20.60
CA ASP A 442 -16.01 -14.63 21.83
C ASP A 442 -14.61 -14.15 22.24
N GLY A 443 -14.45 -13.50 23.39
CA GLY A 443 -13.14 -12.94 23.74
C GLY A 443 -12.97 -12.72 25.23
N ASP A 444 -11.90 -13.28 25.78
CA ASP A 444 -11.60 -13.30 27.22
C ASP A 444 -11.33 -11.90 27.80
N ASP A 445 -10.73 -11.02 27.00
CA ASP A 445 -10.17 -9.74 27.49
C ASP A 445 -10.74 -8.50 26.77
N LEU A 446 -11.78 -8.66 25.95
CA LEU A 446 -12.40 -7.55 25.19
C LEU A 446 -12.91 -6.45 26.12
N THR A 447 -12.46 -5.20 25.91
CA THR A 447 -12.96 -4.02 26.63
C THR A 447 -14.03 -3.26 25.86
N SER A 448 -13.95 -3.27 24.53
CA SER A 448 -14.96 -2.70 23.64
C SER A 448 -15.16 -3.51 22.35
N VAL A 449 -16.40 -3.51 21.86
CA VAL A 449 -16.78 -4.02 20.53
C VAL A 449 -17.48 -2.91 19.78
N ALA A 450 -16.97 -2.57 18.60
CA ALA A 450 -17.58 -1.66 17.64
C ALA A 450 -17.85 -2.40 16.33
N ILE A 451 -19.09 -2.38 15.86
CA ILE A 451 -19.48 -2.91 14.55
C ILE A 451 -20.02 -1.73 13.74
N ASP A 452 -19.38 -1.44 12.61
CA ASP A 452 -19.82 -0.45 11.63
C ASP A 452 -20.16 -1.19 10.32
N VAL A 453 -21.30 -0.86 9.72
CA VAL A 453 -21.71 -1.41 8.42
C VAL A 453 -21.80 -0.26 7.43
N THR A 454 -20.93 -0.26 6.44
CA THR A 454 -20.64 0.94 5.63
C THR A 454 -21.09 0.87 4.17
N GLU A 455 -21.47 -0.30 3.62
CA GLU A 455 -21.78 -0.44 2.18
C GLU A 455 -23.28 -0.43 1.83
N ASP A 456 -23.60 0.25 0.72
CA ASP A 456 -24.92 0.30 0.10
C ASP A 456 -25.29 -0.99 -0.64
N GLY A 457 -26.33 -1.70 -0.16
CA GLY A 457 -27.01 -2.74 -0.94
C GLY A 457 -27.06 -4.13 -0.31
N VAL A 458 -26.77 -4.24 0.98
CA VAL A 458 -26.93 -5.48 1.75
C VAL A 458 -28.43 -5.76 1.97
N SER A 459 -29.03 -6.49 1.03
CA SER A 459 -30.34 -7.11 1.21
C SER A 459 -30.17 -8.34 2.11
N VAL A 460 -30.16 -8.15 3.42
CA VAL A 460 -30.23 -9.24 4.40
C VAL A 460 -31.51 -10.05 4.16
N GLY A 461 -31.36 -11.30 3.72
CA GLY A 461 -32.48 -12.23 3.53
C GLY A 461 -33.00 -12.79 4.87
N GLY A 462 -32.23 -12.63 5.94
CA GLY A 462 -32.54 -12.85 7.34
C GLY A 462 -31.76 -11.85 8.22
N ALA A 463 -32.14 -11.66 9.48
CA ALA A 463 -31.46 -10.71 10.35
C ALA A 463 -30.00 -11.12 10.56
N ALA A 464 -29.06 -10.17 10.43
CA ALA A 464 -27.66 -10.39 10.77
C ALA A 464 -27.55 -10.62 12.28
N THR A 465 -27.24 -11.84 12.70
CA THR A 465 -27.08 -12.17 14.13
C THR A 465 -25.67 -11.85 14.59
N VAL A 466 -25.55 -10.96 15.58
CA VAL A 466 -24.32 -10.69 16.33
C VAL A 466 -24.50 -11.27 17.74
N ASP A 467 -23.91 -12.43 17.98
CA ASP A 467 -23.86 -13.03 19.32
C ASP A 467 -22.55 -12.61 19.99
N ILE A 468 -22.63 -11.79 21.04
CA ILE A 468 -21.49 -11.49 21.92
C ILE A 468 -21.62 -12.39 23.15
N LEU A 469 -20.72 -13.37 23.25
CA LEU A 469 -20.65 -14.28 24.38
C LEU A 469 -19.63 -13.71 25.37
N GLY A 470 -20.10 -13.33 26.56
CA GLY A 470 -19.25 -13.11 27.73
C GLY A 470 -18.82 -14.46 28.32
N GLN A 471 -17.69 -14.48 29.03
CA GLN A 471 -17.07 -15.73 29.45
C GLN A 471 -17.72 -16.33 30.71
N ASP A 472 -17.70 -17.66 30.79
CA ASP A 472 -18.00 -18.48 32.00
C ASP A 472 -16.73 -18.79 32.81
N ASP A 473 -15.57 -18.22 32.44
CA ASP A 473 -14.29 -18.50 33.10
C ASP A 473 -13.97 -17.53 34.24
N ALA A 474 -13.28 -18.03 35.26
CA ALA A 474 -13.13 -17.38 36.56
C ALA A 474 -12.24 -16.11 36.59
N ASP A 475 -11.84 -15.62 35.41
CA ASP A 475 -11.08 -14.40 35.21
C ASP A 475 -12.06 -13.23 34.98
N ALA A 476 -11.66 -12.01 35.32
CA ALA A 476 -12.60 -10.90 35.44
C ALA A 476 -12.98 -10.35 34.06
N ASP A 477 -14.23 -10.54 33.63
CA ASP A 477 -14.79 -9.93 32.40
C ASP A 477 -14.41 -8.45 32.29
N LEU A 478 -13.99 -7.98 31.11
CA LEU A 478 -13.54 -6.60 30.89
C LEU A 478 -14.42 -5.78 29.94
N LEU A 479 -15.44 -6.38 29.31
CA LEU A 479 -16.25 -5.70 28.30
C LEU A 479 -17.06 -4.56 28.93
N THR A 480 -16.70 -3.32 28.60
CA THR A 480 -17.35 -2.12 29.15
C THR A 480 -18.30 -1.46 28.15
N SER A 481 -18.04 -1.57 26.85
CA SER A 481 -18.89 -0.93 25.84
C SER A 481 -19.15 -1.79 24.60
N VAL A 482 -20.39 -1.75 24.12
CA VAL A 482 -20.81 -2.29 22.82
C VAL A 482 -21.37 -1.14 21.98
N SER A 483 -20.94 -1.02 20.72
CA SER A 483 -21.44 -0.04 19.77
C SER A 483 -21.78 -0.71 18.45
N LEU A 484 -23.00 -0.54 17.97
CA LEU A 484 -23.41 -0.91 16.62
C LEU A 484 -23.82 0.34 15.87
N THR A 485 -23.18 0.59 14.74
CA THR A 485 -23.49 1.67 13.83
C THR A 485 -23.76 1.09 12.46
N ASP A 486 -24.91 1.41 11.89
CA ASP A 486 -25.15 1.24 10.47
C ASP A 486 -24.95 2.61 9.82
N SER A 487 -23.96 2.73 8.95
CA SER A 487 -23.66 3.96 8.22
C SER A 487 -23.98 3.85 6.74
N SER A 488 -24.62 2.75 6.32
CA SER A 488 -25.07 2.53 4.95
C SER A 488 -26.24 3.47 4.58
N ASP A 489 -26.33 3.87 3.31
CA ASP A 489 -27.46 4.63 2.77
C ASP A 489 -28.58 3.67 2.25
N ALA A 490 -28.43 2.35 2.42
CA ALA A 490 -29.33 1.33 1.92
C ALA A 490 -30.41 0.96 2.95
N GLY A 491 -31.63 1.46 2.75
CA GLY A 491 -32.80 1.10 3.55
C GLY A 491 -33.09 -0.41 3.57
N ASP A 492 -33.35 -0.96 4.77
CA ASP A 492 -33.77 -2.33 5.09
C ASP A 492 -32.71 -3.27 5.72
N ALA A 493 -31.69 -2.77 6.43
CA ALA A 493 -30.83 -3.62 7.26
C ALA A 493 -31.53 -4.03 8.58
N ALA A 494 -31.42 -5.30 8.97
CA ALA A 494 -31.92 -5.82 10.23
C ALA A 494 -30.82 -6.56 10.99
N TYR A 495 -30.57 -6.15 12.23
CA TYR A 495 -29.54 -6.69 13.13
C TYR A 495 -30.18 -7.33 14.35
N ASP A 496 -29.88 -8.60 14.60
CA ASP A 496 -30.25 -9.31 15.82
C ASP A 496 -29.00 -9.40 16.72
N VAL A 497 -28.97 -8.65 17.82
CA VAL A 497 -27.85 -8.60 18.77
C VAL A 497 -28.22 -9.39 20.01
N SER A 498 -27.44 -10.41 20.35
CA SER A 498 -27.58 -11.14 21.60
C SER A 498 -26.35 -10.90 22.47
N LEU A 499 -26.54 -10.40 23.68
CA LEU A 499 -25.49 -10.34 24.69
C LEU A 499 -25.79 -11.43 25.74
N THR A 500 -24.89 -12.38 25.90
CA THR A 500 -25.01 -13.45 26.91
C THR A 500 -23.79 -13.38 27.82
N ASP A 501 -23.94 -13.56 29.13
CA ASP A 501 -22.84 -13.64 30.10
C ASP A 501 -21.88 -12.42 30.16
N ALA A 502 -22.21 -11.28 29.56
CA ALA A 502 -21.43 -10.05 29.68
C ALA A 502 -21.68 -9.35 31.04
N VAL A 503 -20.68 -9.32 31.94
CA VAL A 503 -20.85 -8.85 33.33
C VAL A 503 -20.55 -7.35 33.54
N LEU A 504 -19.63 -6.75 32.77
CA LEU A 504 -19.14 -5.37 33.03
C LEU A 504 -19.63 -4.29 32.07
N VAL A 505 -20.58 -4.59 31.16
CA VAL A 505 -21.04 -3.62 30.16
C VAL A 505 -21.73 -2.44 30.84
N ASP A 506 -21.20 -1.23 30.68
CA ASP A 506 -21.77 0.01 31.22
C ASP A 506 -22.38 0.90 30.13
N THR A 507 -22.03 0.66 28.87
CA THR A 507 -22.49 1.44 27.72
C THR A 507 -22.85 0.55 26.55
N ILE A 508 -24.06 0.70 26.04
CA ILE A 508 -24.51 0.07 24.79
C ILE A 508 -24.96 1.20 23.87
N SER A 509 -24.45 1.27 22.64
CA SER A 509 -24.80 2.33 21.69
C SER A 509 -25.30 1.76 20.38
N PHE A 510 -26.40 2.31 19.90
CA PHE A 510 -26.99 1.97 18.61
C PHE A 510 -27.14 3.25 17.79
N ALA A 511 -26.71 3.22 16.54
CA ALA A 511 -26.98 4.25 15.55
C ALA A 511 -27.18 3.57 14.19
N GLY A 512 -28.01 4.14 13.34
CA GLY A 512 -28.27 3.61 12.02
C GLY A 512 -28.46 4.70 10.97
N GLY A 513 -28.21 4.31 9.72
CA GLY A 513 -28.55 5.04 8.52
C GLY A 513 -30.05 4.90 8.25
N GLU A 514 -30.44 4.89 6.98
CA GLU A 514 -31.86 4.87 6.63
C GLU A 514 -32.54 3.54 6.95
N ALA A 515 -33.64 3.56 7.71
CA ALA A 515 -34.52 2.41 7.95
C ALA A 515 -33.85 1.14 8.52
N THR A 516 -32.92 1.30 9.48
CA THR A 516 -32.27 0.19 10.18
C THR A 516 -33.14 -0.39 11.31
N ASP A 517 -33.27 -1.71 11.37
CA ASP A 517 -33.91 -2.45 12.46
C ASP A 517 -32.86 -3.12 13.38
N PHE A 518 -32.97 -2.90 14.69
CA PHE A 518 -32.19 -3.58 15.71
C PHE A 518 -33.11 -4.41 16.62
N THR A 519 -32.91 -5.72 16.71
CA THR A 519 -33.42 -6.55 17.82
C THR A 519 -32.28 -6.78 18.79
N VAL A 520 -32.44 -6.43 20.06
CA VAL A 520 -31.39 -6.55 21.08
C VAL A 520 -31.92 -7.41 22.22
N ASP A 521 -31.28 -8.55 22.47
CA ASP A 521 -31.54 -9.43 23.60
C ASP A 521 -30.32 -9.47 24.52
N VAL A 522 -30.41 -8.84 25.67
CA VAL A 522 -29.39 -8.88 26.74
C VAL A 522 -29.86 -9.71 27.93
N SER A 523 -30.88 -10.55 27.77
CA SER A 523 -31.46 -11.33 28.88
C SER A 523 -30.52 -12.35 29.50
N GLY A 524 -29.43 -12.71 28.82
CA GLY A 524 -28.36 -13.54 29.35
C GLY A 524 -27.26 -12.78 30.09
N THR A 525 -27.25 -11.44 30.08
CA THR A 525 -26.19 -10.64 30.73
C THR A 525 -26.42 -10.45 32.22
N ALA A 526 -25.35 -10.19 32.98
CA ALA A 526 -25.40 -9.93 34.42
C ALA A 526 -24.63 -8.65 34.78
N PHE A 527 -25.20 -7.48 34.47
CA PHE A 527 -24.54 -6.19 34.71
C PHE A 527 -24.09 -5.99 36.17
N ASP A 528 -22.84 -5.56 36.41
CA ASP A 528 -22.29 -5.23 37.74
C ASP A 528 -22.52 -3.75 38.14
N GLY A 529 -23.00 -2.91 37.20
CA GLY A 529 -23.16 -1.47 37.38
C GLY A 529 -24.23 -0.88 36.48
N ALA A 530 -24.61 0.40 36.73
CA ALA A 530 -25.62 1.07 35.92
C ALA A 530 -25.23 1.12 34.44
N VAL A 531 -26.18 0.81 33.56
CA VAL A 531 -25.98 0.73 32.11
C VAL A 531 -26.59 1.95 31.44
N THR A 532 -25.87 2.51 30.46
CA THR A 532 -26.36 3.55 29.56
C THR A 532 -26.62 2.93 28.20
N VAL A 533 -27.86 2.99 27.73
CA VAL A 533 -28.26 2.53 26.40
C VAL A 533 -28.46 3.76 25.52
N ASN A 534 -27.44 4.13 24.73
CA ASN A 534 -27.52 5.23 23.79
C ASN A 534 -28.25 4.78 22.52
N ILE A 535 -29.29 5.51 22.17
CA ILE A 535 -30.14 5.25 21.01
C ILE A 535 -30.01 6.47 20.11
N GLY A 536 -29.34 6.30 18.97
CA GLY A 536 -29.08 7.31 17.95
C GLY A 536 -30.23 7.50 16.98
N ASP A 537 -29.90 8.10 15.84
CA ASP A 537 -30.80 8.13 14.69
C ASP A 537 -30.87 6.73 14.05
N PHE A 538 -32.03 6.31 13.54
CA PHE A 538 -32.20 5.08 12.74
C PHE A 538 -32.77 5.38 11.34
N GLY A 539 -32.67 6.65 10.92
CA GLY A 539 -32.98 7.16 9.58
C GLY A 539 -34.45 7.06 9.12
N VAL A 540 -34.88 8.08 8.38
CA VAL A 540 -36.16 8.08 7.67
C VAL A 540 -35.76 8.03 6.21
N ASP A 541 -36.01 6.91 5.54
CA ASP A 541 -35.47 6.70 4.19
C ASP A 541 -35.75 7.90 3.25
N ALA A 542 -35.04 7.96 2.13
CA ALA A 542 -35.22 9.06 1.17
C ALA A 542 -36.69 9.22 0.71
N GLU A 543 -37.52 8.19 0.90
CA GLU A 543 -38.95 8.13 0.63
C GLU A 543 -39.86 8.54 1.82
N GLY A 544 -39.32 8.74 3.01
CA GLY A 544 -40.02 9.13 4.23
C GLY A 544 -40.59 7.98 5.06
N ASN A 545 -40.14 6.73 4.86
CA ASN A 545 -40.49 5.61 5.72
C ASN A 545 -39.65 5.62 7.00
N THR A 546 -40.36 5.51 8.11
CA THR A 546 -39.80 5.27 9.45
C THR A 546 -39.75 3.77 9.74
N ALA A 547 -39.38 2.95 8.76
CA ALA A 547 -39.51 1.49 8.88
C ALA A 547 -38.50 0.88 9.87
N GLY A 548 -37.41 1.58 10.16
CA GLY A 548 -36.41 1.19 11.16
C GLY A 548 -36.88 1.38 12.61
N GLY A 549 -36.36 0.54 13.49
CA GLY A 549 -36.70 0.53 14.91
C GLY A 549 -35.72 -0.24 15.78
N LEU A 550 -35.96 -0.21 17.09
CA LEU A 550 -35.19 -0.94 18.09
C LEU A 550 -36.13 -1.79 18.94
N SER A 551 -35.88 -3.08 19.10
CA SER A 551 -36.58 -3.97 20.03
C SER A 551 -35.62 -4.46 21.10
N TYR A 552 -35.65 -3.87 22.30
CA TYR A 552 -34.75 -4.18 23.40
C TYR A 552 -35.41 -5.10 24.44
N THR A 553 -34.73 -6.20 24.78
CA THR A 553 -35.11 -7.16 25.82
C THR A 553 -33.93 -7.45 26.75
N SER A 554 -34.04 -7.11 28.03
CA SER A 554 -33.21 -7.57 29.15
C SER A 554 -34.01 -8.46 30.13
N ASP A 555 -33.31 -9.18 31.01
CA ASP A 555 -33.90 -9.78 32.21
C ASP A 555 -33.63 -8.86 33.41
N ASP A 556 -34.67 -8.13 33.84
CA ASP A 556 -34.68 -7.19 34.97
C ASP A 556 -34.33 -7.84 36.34
N THR A 557 -33.94 -9.11 36.38
CA THR A 557 -33.53 -9.80 37.61
C THR A 557 -32.18 -9.31 38.16
N ASN A 558 -31.40 -8.57 37.37
CA ASN A 558 -30.08 -8.08 37.77
C ASN A 558 -30.12 -6.94 38.79
N GLY A 559 -31.26 -6.24 38.94
CA GLY A 559 -31.40 -5.16 39.92
C GLY A 559 -30.46 -3.98 39.67
N VAL A 560 -30.09 -3.78 38.42
CA VAL A 560 -29.27 -2.67 37.93
C VAL A 560 -30.16 -1.62 37.29
N ARG A 561 -29.72 -0.35 37.26
CA ARG A 561 -30.43 0.70 36.52
C ARG A 561 -29.95 0.72 35.08
N GLU A 562 -30.88 0.68 34.16
CA GLU A 562 -30.70 1.01 32.75
C GLU A 562 -31.15 2.46 32.50
N THR A 563 -30.37 3.21 31.72
CA THR A 563 -30.72 4.58 31.29
C THR A 563 -30.72 4.61 29.77
N PHE A 564 -31.90 4.65 29.17
CA PHE A 564 -32.10 4.78 27.74
C PHE A 564 -31.97 6.24 27.34
N VAL A 565 -30.85 6.60 26.71
CA VAL A 565 -30.53 7.95 26.27
C VAL A 565 -30.86 8.05 24.79
N PHE A 566 -31.88 8.82 24.46
CA PHE A 566 -32.27 9.05 23.07
C PHE A 566 -31.48 10.24 22.52
N THR A 567 -30.96 10.14 21.31
CA THR A 567 -30.20 11.17 20.59
C THR A 567 -30.60 11.17 19.11
N GLY A 568 -30.27 12.24 18.38
CA GLY A 568 -30.64 12.38 16.96
C GLY A 568 -31.96 13.14 16.75
N THR A 569 -32.51 13.06 15.55
CA THR A 569 -33.82 13.67 15.24
C THR A 569 -34.86 12.63 14.82
N ASN A 570 -34.43 11.44 14.44
CA ASN A 570 -35.33 10.37 14.08
C ASN A 570 -34.89 9.05 14.71
N ILE A 571 -35.56 8.67 15.79
CA ILE A 571 -35.20 7.50 16.60
C ILE A 571 -35.98 6.25 16.20
N GLY A 572 -36.74 6.28 15.10
CA GLY A 572 -37.56 5.15 14.64
C GLY A 572 -38.57 4.65 15.69
N ASP A 573 -39.07 3.43 15.51
CA ASP A 573 -39.94 2.79 16.50
C ASP A 573 -39.11 2.00 17.53
N VAL A 574 -39.02 2.50 18.77
CA VAL A 574 -38.32 1.84 19.88
C VAL A 574 -39.32 1.07 20.74
N THR A 575 -39.08 -0.22 20.98
CA THR A 575 -39.85 -1.10 21.86
C THR A 575 -38.95 -1.63 22.97
N ILE A 576 -39.34 -1.40 24.22
CA ILE A 576 -38.67 -1.93 25.42
C ILE A 576 -39.60 -2.97 26.06
N ALA A 577 -39.10 -4.20 26.22
CA ALA A 577 -39.88 -5.30 26.77
C ALA A 577 -40.24 -5.07 28.27
N ALA A 578 -41.38 -5.60 28.70
CA ALA A 578 -41.86 -5.45 30.08
C ALA A 578 -40.92 -6.09 31.11
N SER A 579 -40.21 -7.13 30.70
CA SER A 579 -39.17 -7.81 31.48
C SER A 579 -37.90 -6.99 31.61
N SER A 580 -37.84 -5.80 31.00
CA SER A 580 -36.62 -5.03 30.73
C SER A 580 -36.77 -3.58 31.19
N PHE A 581 -37.74 -3.32 32.06
CA PHE A 581 -37.99 -1.99 32.60
C PHE A 581 -38.64 -2.04 33.99
N THR A 582 -37.86 -1.74 35.02
CA THR A 582 -38.29 -1.46 36.39
C THR A 582 -38.76 0.00 36.54
N ALA A 583 -40.08 0.18 36.65
CA ALA A 583 -40.67 1.47 37.02
C ALA A 583 -40.51 1.80 38.52
N GLY A 584 -40.47 3.10 38.85
CA GLY A 584 -40.59 3.60 40.22
C GLY A 584 -39.38 4.33 40.80
N VAL A 585 -39.24 4.21 42.13
CA VAL A 585 -38.32 5.03 42.95
C VAL A 585 -37.29 4.14 43.63
N GLY A 586 -36.03 4.28 43.24
CA GLY A 586 -34.95 3.45 43.78
C GLY A 586 -33.68 3.63 42.98
N ALA A 587 -32.57 3.11 43.51
CA ALA A 587 -31.27 3.12 42.81
C ALA A 587 -31.27 2.24 41.55
N THR A 588 -32.23 1.31 41.43
CA THR A 588 -32.37 0.30 40.39
C THR A 588 -33.55 0.55 39.44
N ALA A 589 -34.22 1.71 39.54
CA ALA A 589 -35.36 2.02 38.68
C ALA A 589 -34.86 2.65 37.37
N ASP A 590 -35.32 2.16 36.23
CA ASP A 590 -34.77 2.55 34.93
C ASP A 590 -35.17 3.97 34.53
N ARG A 591 -34.50 4.52 33.53
CA ARG A 591 -34.69 5.91 33.09
C ARG A 591 -34.81 6.01 31.58
N LEU A 592 -35.74 6.84 31.15
CA LEU A 592 -35.85 7.33 29.78
C LEU A 592 -35.33 8.77 29.76
N ASP A 593 -34.23 9.01 29.05
CA ASP A 593 -33.54 10.30 29.00
C ASP A 593 -33.70 10.97 27.63
N PHE A 594 -34.47 12.05 27.63
CA PHE A 594 -34.80 12.88 26.48
C PHE A 594 -34.01 14.20 26.46
N SER A 595 -33.07 14.40 27.39
CA SER A 595 -32.39 15.69 27.59
C SER A 595 -31.52 16.13 26.41
N SER A 596 -31.24 15.24 25.46
CA SER A 596 -30.53 15.57 24.22
C SER A 596 -31.42 16.31 23.21
N PHE A 597 -32.75 16.14 23.27
CA PHE A 597 -33.67 16.76 22.34
C PHE A 597 -33.90 18.22 22.73
N ALA A 598 -33.41 19.14 21.90
CA ALA A 598 -33.43 20.58 22.19
C ALA A 598 -34.83 21.18 22.44
N GLY A 599 -35.91 20.47 22.07
CA GLY A 599 -37.29 20.90 22.26
C GLY A 599 -38.09 20.13 23.31
N VAL A 600 -37.48 19.16 24.00
CA VAL A 600 -38.09 18.46 25.14
C VAL A 600 -37.44 19.03 26.39
N THR A 601 -38.14 19.96 27.04
CA THR A 601 -37.64 20.68 28.22
C THR A 601 -38.40 20.34 29.50
N ASP A 602 -39.59 19.78 29.34
CA ASP A 602 -40.36 19.15 30.40
C ASP A 602 -41.27 18.03 29.84
N LEU A 603 -42.04 17.38 30.73
CA LEU A 603 -42.92 16.27 30.34
C LEU A 603 -44.15 16.70 29.53
N ASP A 604 -44.54 17.98 29.55
CA ASP A 604 -45.66 18.46 28.75
C ASP A 604 -45.28 18.52 27.26
N ASP A 605 -43.98 18.47 26.94
CA ASP A 605 -43.44 18.35 25.57
C ASP A 605 -43.55 16.91 25.02
N LEU A 606 -44.00 15.94 25.84
CA LEU A 606 -44.21 14.54 25.47
C LEU A 606 -45.69 14.13 25.54
N SER A 607 -46.11 13.28 24.61
CA SER A 607 -47.41 12.60 24.65
C SER A 607 -47.22 11.19 25.20
N ILE A 608 -47.65 10.96 26.45
CA ILE A 608 -47.50 9.68 27.17
C ILE A 608 -48.88 9.03 27.36
N GLU A 609 -49.16 7.96 26.61
CA GLU A 609 -50.47 7.29 26.59
C GLU A 609 -50.38 5.81 26.98
N LEU A 610 -51.41 5.29 27.66
CA LEU A 610 -51.54 3.85 27.92
C LEU A 610 -52.40 3.20 26.83
N VAL A 611 -51.78 2.45 25.94
CA VAL A 611 -52.44 1.79 24.80
C VAL A 611 -52.31 0.28 24.95
N GLY A 612 -53.43 -0.41 25.15
CA GLY A 612 -53.43 -1.88 25.23
C GLY A 612 -52.65 -2.48 26.41
N GLY A 613 -52.29 -1.66 27.41
CA GLY A 613 -51.44 -2.06 28.55
C GLY A 613 -49.96 -1.71 28.38
N ASN A 614 -49.58 -1.07 27.27
CA ASN A 614 -48.24 -0.55 27.03
C ASN A 614 -48.23 0.97 27.21
N THR A 615 -47.14 1.54 27.72
CA THR A 615 -46.91 2.98 27.65
C THR A 615 -46.34 3.31 26.28
N VAL A 616 -46.99 4.22 25.57
CA VAL A 616 -46.55 4.75 24.27
C VAL A 616 -46.19 6.22 24.45
N ILE A 617 -45.00 6.61 24.01
CA ILE A 617 -44.43 7.95 24.15
C ILE A 617 -44.10 8.47 22.75
N THR A 618 -44.60 9.66 22.44
CA THR A 618 -44.26 10.41 21.21
C THR A 618 -43.95 11.87 21.54
N ALA A 619 -43.23 12.56 20.65
CA ALA A 619 -43.00 13.99 20.77
C ALA A 619 -44.31 14.79 20.52
N ALA A 620 -44.60 15.80 21.33
CA ALA A 620 -45.81 16.61 21.16
C ALA A 620 -45.75 17.55 19.94
N ASP A 621 -44.56 18.06 19.60
CA ASP A 621 -44.32 19.04 18.52
C ASP A 621 -43.23 18.56 17.53
N SER A 622 -43.13 17.24 17.29
CA SER A 622 -42.15 16.63 16.34
C SER A 622 -40.68 16.98 16.67
N GLN A 623 -40.34 17.04 17.96
CA GLN A 623 -38.95 17.20 18.41
C GLN A 623 -38.06 16.03 18.02
N PHE A 624 -38.66 14.85 17.90
CA PHE A 624 -38.09 13.65 17.31
C PHE A 624 -39.19 12.95 16.50
N ASP A 625 -38.78 12.22 15.46
CA ASP A 625 -39.64 11.30 14.72
C ASP A 625 -39.49 9.89 15.29
N GLY A 626 -40.60 9.13 15.33
CA GLY A 626 -40.65 7.79 15.90
C GLY A 626 -41.60 7.62 17.10
N THR A 627 -41.66 6.39 17.62
CA THR A 627 -42.50 6.01 18.77
C THR A 627 -41.70 5.21 19.77
N ILE A 628 -41.76 5.55 21.06
CA ILE A 628 -41.18 4.72 22.13
C ILE A 628 -42.30 3.97 22.84
N THR A 629 -42.21 2.65 22.90
CA THR A 629 -43.19 1.76 23.53
C THR A 629 -42.54 0.97 24.66
N VAL A 630 -42.93 1.22 25.90
CA VAL A 630 -42.59 0.36 27.05
C VAL A 630 -43.74 -0.61 27.27
N THR A 631 -43.51 -1.88 26.98
CA THR A 631 -44.57 -2.88 27.02
C THR A 631 -44.92 -3.26 28.45
N GLY A 632 -46.20 -3.50 28.75
CA GLY A 632 -46.66 -4.02 30.05
C GLY A 632 -46.44 -3.14 31.29
N VAL A 633 -45.84 -1.96 31.14
CA VAL A 633 -45.57 -1.00 32.22
C VAL A 633 -46.42 0.25 32.00
N ASP A 634 -47.02 0.79 33.07
CA ASP A 634 -47.79 2.04 33.06
C ASP A 634 -46.95 3.18 33.65
N LEU A 635 -46.39 4.03 32.79
CA LEU A 635 -45.58 5.19 33.17
C LEU A 635 -46.39 6.49 33.15
N THR A 636 -47.70 6.46 32.85
CA THR A 636 -48.53 7.66 32.67
C THR A 636 -48.65 8.54 33.91
N THR A 637 -48.24 8.01 35.07
CA THR A 637 -48.25 8.74 36.35
C THR A 637 -46.88 8.79 37.02
N ASP A 638 -45.84 8.24 36.40
CA ASP A 638 -44.51 8.14 36.98
C ASP A 638 -43.56 9.18 36.41
N THR A 639 -43.41 10.32 37.08
CA THR A 639 -42.49 11.38 36.66
C THR A 639 -41.03 11.06 36.96
N LEU A 640 -40.74 10.01 37.74
CA LEU A 640 -39.39 9.76 38.25
C LEU A 640 -38.56 8.89 37.30
N ASN A 641 -39.22 8.18 36.37
CA ASN A 641 -38.56 7.41 35.31
C ASN A 641 -38.11 8.27 34.12
N PHE A 642 -38.40 9.57 34.09
CA PHE A 642 -38.03 10.46 32.98
C PHE A 642 -36.93 11.43 33.36
N ILE A 643 -36.01 11.67 32.42
CA ILE A 643 -35.04 12.75 32.42
C ILE A 643 -35.36 13.60 31.18
N VAL A 644 -35.66 14.88 31.39
CA VAL A 644 -36.05 15.87 30.36
C VAL A 644 -35.33 17.17 30.61
#